data_AF-A0A857DJT2-F1
#
_entry.id   AF-A0A857DJT2-F1
#
_cell.length_a   1.000
_cell.length_b   1.000
_cell.length_c   1.000
_cell.angle_alpha   90.00
_cell.angle_beta   90.00
_cell.angle_gamma   90.00
#
_symmetry.space_group_name_H-M   'P 1'
#
loop_
_entity.id
_entity.type
_entity.pdbx_description
1 polymer ?
#
loop_
_entity_poly.entity_id
_entity_poly.type
_entity_poly.pdbx_seq_one_letter_code
_entity_poly.pdbx_strand_id
1 'polypeptide(L)'
;MLPISTRNPQKQKTIRLRINSLLNVKSFSALLLCFILVFQGIPDGLGEATAAIEISDSSTLSAQSEQTPSGNSEQLFITGKYDPAAVRLVVETTQNTDLNTLAEAVGGELVRTGPLDYCTLQFEGTKDTNEAADILQKTLQVPGVLNASWSKKYQTEGVVDTKVFTTAVSDPEYSYQWGLQRVRADQAWQEGVTGQGVVIAVIDTGVDLDHPDLADANGSNLVKGYNAITRSTATSAVQDDNGHGTSVAGLIAARNNNKGIIGVAYNAKIMPIKAMDRNGEGEDAVIADGIIWAVDNGAKIINMSLGSDEETKILDDALQYAADKGCLLIGASGNVSGSTSQVYSHQTVAGTSEVSYPAANPNVLAVSALDSSDVISDFSLTGPEVLLSAPGKRILTDYWSNTETGCAYMTGTSIAAPFVTGAAALLWSKYPGLTADQIKQALMESAYDLGQKGRDDDYGYGRLDIYRSLKAFGTLQRYASPAALGWEGGTVSAGSAGEEPAVELAVPTGAFALQVDSTGTEKKINISISEAKSPGSFPEGIISGSEAFAISWGEVLPEKVLNLTVKAELPASYAYGSESGYLAYLYRWSGSRWVRAGGGFSTVVAAVKVSIYEPGTYQVGWSPAPANDRIAGSDRITTALAIAREAFPTGADTVVIARADDFPDALAGAPLAYKYHAPILLTYPNELPQEVYQAVQDLNTNKIIILGGTGAVSANVEAKLANIAAVKRLAGNNRYDTAAAVADMLGTKGQAVVVSGANFPDAIAAASFAAVEGKPILLTSSGILNSETLLALKKSSITATEVIGGSGAVSGNVLSELPSPVRIGGADRYATSAGVLQEHKTAGQVLYIATGMNFPDALTGGILAATGSSNILLVSQSGLSASQKVLLSSYKGKTVIAIGGAKALPSTVLTEMRQLGLL
;
A
#
# COMPACT_ATOMS: atom_id res chain seq x y z
N MET A 1 -0.26 -14.92 51.30
CA MET A 1 -0.31 -14.80 52.77
C MET A 1 -0.01 -13.36 53.14
N LEU A 2 -0.84 -12.82 54.05
CA LEU A 2 -0.90 -11.46 54.65
C LEU A 2 0.38 -11.00 55.37
N PRO A 3 0.49 -9.74 55.90
CA PRO A 3 -0.41 -8.55 55.85
C PRO A 3 0.32 -7.24 55.44
N ILE A 4 -0.30 -6.20 54.83
CA ILE A 4 -1.25 -5.16 55.31
C ILE A 4 -0.75 -4.29 56.49
N SER A 5 -0.61 -2.96 56.27
CA SER A 5 -1.20 -1.86 57.09
C SER A 5 -0.67 -0.49 56.60
N THR A 6 -1.38 0.29 55.78
CA THR A 6 -2.50 1.25 56.00
C THR A 6 -2.12 2.72 56.31
N ARG A 7 -2.74 3.61 55.50
CA ARG A 7 -3.23 4.98 55.75
C ARG A 7 -2.31 6.22 55.62
N ASN A 8 -2.38 6.84 54.43
CA ASN A 8 -3.03 8.14 54.06
C ASN A 8 -2.80 9.43 54.91
N PRO A 9 -3.01 10.65 54.35
CA PRO A 9 -1.98 11.66 54.15
C PRO A 9 -2.35 13.01 54.79
N GLN A 10 -1.49 14.03 54.64
CA GLN A 10 -1.81 15.44 54.34
C GLN A 10 -0.77 16.38 54.97
N LYS A 11 -0.06 17.11 54.10
CA LYS A 11 0.22 18.56 54.12
C LYS A 11 1.52 18.82 53.35
N GLN A 12 1.42 19.26 52.10
CA GLN A 12 2.49 20.01 51.46
C GLN A 12 2.07 21.48 51.33
N LYS A 13 2.96 22.34 51.82
CA LYS A 13 2.87 23.80 51.86
C LYS A 13 3.15 24.35 50.46
N THR A 14 2.28 25.23 49.97
CA THR A 14 2.52 26.04 48.76
C THR A 14 3.44 27.21 49.10
N ILE A 15 4.54 27.36 48.37
CA ILE A 15 5.36 28.58 48.33
C ILE A 15 4.86 29.43 47.16
N ARG A 16 4.42 30.67 47.43
CA ARG A 16 4.06 31.66 46.39
C ARG A 16 5.22 32.65 46.21
N LEU A 17 5.73 32.77 45.00
CA LEU A 17 6.60 33.87 44.58
C LEU A 17 5.78 34.84 43.72
N ARG A 18 5.73 36.11 44.15
CA ARG A 18 5.19 37.23 43.36
C ARG A 18 6.33 37.87 42.60
N ILE A 19 6.17 38.09 41.29
CA ILE A 19 7.02 39.00 40.52
C ILE A 19 6.12 40.08 39.93
N ASN A 20 6.39 41.33 40.31
CA ASN A 20 5.76 42.51 39.76
C ASN A 20 6.50 42.98 38.49
N SER A 21 5.74 43.72 37.69
CA SER A 21 5.98 44.26 36.36
C SER A 21 7.34 44.93 36.09
N LEU A 22 7.67 44.93 34.77
CA LEU A 22 8.73 45.64 34.05
C LEU A 22 10.03 44.87 33.86
N LEU A 23 10.18 44.16 32.74
CA LEU A 23 11.47 43.98 32.03
C LEU A 23 11.25 43.46 30.59
N ASN A 24 12.12 43.93 29.71
CA ASN A 24 11.99 44.04 28.25
C ASN A 24 12.43 42.76 27.51
N VAL A 25 11.86 42.46 26.34
CA VAL A 25 11.84 41.15 25.63
C VAL A 25 13.19 40.66 25.05
N LYS A 26 14.34 41.26 25.39
CA LYS A 26 15.66 40.85 24.86
C LYS A 26 16.55 40.03 25.80
N SER A 27 16.01 39.48 26.89
CA SER A 27 16.78 38.61 27.81
C SER A 27 16.16 37.23 28.07
N PHE A 28 15.12 36.84 27.33
CA PHE A 28 14.48 35.52 27.51
C PHE A 28 15.28 34.36 26.91
N SER A 29 16.17 34.62 25.95
CA SER A 29 16.99 33.60 25.28
C SER A 29 18.21 33.13 26.09
N ALA A 30 18.55 33.80 27.20
CA ALA A 30 19.68 33.41 28.06
C ALA A 30 19.26 32.56 29.27
N LEU A 31 17.98 32.59 29.67
CA LEU A 31 17.48 31.78 30.80
C LEU A 31 17.09 30.35 30.38
N LEU A 32 16.72 30.15 29.11
CA LEU A 32 16.36 28.85 28.56
C LEU A 32 17.58 27.96 28.29
N LEU A 33 18.75 28.55 28.04
CA LEU A 33 20.00 27.83 27.77
C LEU A 33 20.65 27.24 29.05
N CYS A 34 20.38 27.82 30.23
CA CYS A 34 20.87 27.28 31.51
C CYS A 34 19.97 26.18 32.09
N PHE A 35 18.72 26.03 31.62
CA PHE A 35 17.83 24.96 32.06
C PHE A 35 18.03 23.65 31.28
N ILE A 36 18.61 23.72 30.08
CA ILE A 36 18.85 22.56 29.19
C ILE A 36 20.19 21.85 29.50
N LEU A 37 21.12 22.49 30.23
CA LEU A 37 22.44 21.92 30.54
C LEU A 37 22.54 21.19 31.90
N VAL A 38 21.44 21.01 32.64
CA VAL A 38 21.46 20.35 33.97
C VAL A 38 20.78 18.97 33.99
N PHE A 39 20.18 18.51 32.89
CA PHE A 39 19.60 17.16 32.81
C PHE A 39 20.13 16.37 31.61
N GLN A 40 21.39 15.94 31.70
CA GLN A 40 21.88 14.75 31.02
C GLN A 40 22.50 13.81 32.05
N GLY A 41 21.80 12.73 32.38
CA GLY A 41 22.33 11.62 33.17
C GLY A 41 21.28 10.86 33.97
N ILE A 42 20.97 9.64 33.50
CA ILE A 42 20.38 8.47 34.21
C ILE A 42 18.86 8.23 33.97
N PRO A 43 18.42 6.95 33.79
CA PRO A 43 17.24 6.56 33.02
C PRO A 43 16.01 6.15 33.85
N ASP A 44 14.92 5.96 33.11
CA ASP A 44 13.66 5.26 33.42
C ASP A 44 12.65 5.88 34.41
N GLY A 45 11.46 6.15 33.86
CA GLY A 45 10.18 5.94 34.56
C GLY A 45 9.37 7.18 34.93
N LEU A 46 8.12 7.18 34.44
CA LEU A 46 6.92 7.90 34.91
C LEU A 46 6.61 9.27 34.26
N GLY A 47 5.54 9.25 33.46
CA GLY A 47 4.28 9.90 33.86
C GLY A 47 4.08 11.35 33.44
N GLU A 48 3.12 11.55 32.54
CA GLU A 48 2.58 12.82 32.06
C GLU A 48 2.21 13.81 33.17
N ALA A 49 2.48 15.09 32.93
CA ALA A 49 1.83 16.20 33.63
C ALA A 49 1.48 17.30 32.61
N THR A 50 0.21 17.32 32.21
CA THR A 50 -0.44 18.39 31.45
C THR A 50 -0.72 19.57 32.37
N ALA A 51 -0.25 20.76 32.01
CA ALA A 51 -0.61 22.00 32.69
C ALA A 51 -1.72 22.71 31.89
N ALA A 52 -2.95 22.63 32.40
CA ALA A 52 -4.06 23.46 31.97
C ALA A 52 -3.97 24.84 32.65
N ILE A 53 -4.09 25.91 31.89
CA ILE A 53 -4.28 27.27 32.41
C ILE A 53 -5.68 27.71 32.00
N GLU A 54 -6.60 27.70 32.95
CA GLU A 54 -7.88 28.42 32.87
C GLU A 54 -7.66 29.89 33.27
N ILE A 55 -8.17 30.82 32.47
CA ILE A 55 -8.37 32.22 32.88
C ILE A 55 -9.86 32.50 32.73
N SER A 56 -10.54 32.60 33.87
CA SER A 56 -11.81 33.30 33.98
C SER A 56 -11.51 34.77 34.32
N ASP A 57 -12.09 35.70 33.57
CA ASP A 57 -12.88 36.73 34.23
C ASP A 57 -13.84 37.47 33.29
N SER A 58 -14.99 37.78 33.88
CA SER A 58 -16.09 38.53 33.29
C SER A 58 -16.08 39.95 33.85
N SER A 59 -16.26 40.96 32.98
CA SER A 59 -17.05 42.19 33.19
C SER A 59 -16.46 43.41 32.43
N THR A 60 -17.26 43.86 31.45
CA THR A 60 -17.56 45.25 31.04
C THR A 60 -16.47 46.33 31.15
N LEU A 61 -16.09 46.93 30.01
CA LEU A 61 -16.24 48.38 29.74
C LEU A 61 -15.83 48.76 28.30
N SER A 62 -16.82 49.35 27.60
CA SER A 62 -16.79 50.41 26.58
C SER A 62 -15.64 50.55 25.57
N ALA A 63 -16.06 50.64 24.31
CA ALA A 63 -15.34 51.08 23.12
C ALA A 63 -14.43 52.32 23.28
N GLN A 64 -13.23 52.25 22.72
CA GLN A 64 -12.74 53.18 21.69
C GLN A 64 -11.42 52.68 21.07
N SER A 65 -11.25 53.02 19.80
CA SER A 65 -10.23 52.59 18.84
C SER A 65 -8.79 52.95 19.20
N GLU A 66 -7.84 52.05 18.89
CA GLU A 66 -6.47 52.42 18.51
C GLU A 66 -5.85 51.33 17.62
N GLN A 67 -5.20 51.77 16.53
CA GLN A 67 -4.68 50.96 15.42
C GLN A 67 -3.27 50.39 15.68
N THR A 68 -2.96 49.33 14.89
CA THR A 68 -1.67 48.84 14.34
C THR A 68 -1.15 47.49 14.87
N PRO A 69 -0.38 46.68 14.09
CA PRO A 69 -0.21 46.59 12.63
C PRO A 69 -0.41 45.16 12.04
N SER A 70 -0.52 45.12 10.71
CA SER A 70 -0.73 44.01 9.76
C SER A 70 0.08 42.71 9.98
N GLY A 71 -0.61 41.58 9.91
CA GLY A 71 -0.09 40.26 9.54
C GLY A 71 -1.21 39.45 8.87
N ASN A 72 -0.99 39.05 7.62
CA ASN A 72 -1.99 38.56 6.67
C ASN A 72 -2.83 37.38 7.18
N SER A 73 -4.09 37.65 7.51
CA SER A 73 -5.19 36.71 7.34
C SER A 73 -6.18 37.39 6.40
N GLU A 74 -6.15 37.06 5.11
CA GLU A 74 -7.17 37.53 4.18
C GLU A 74 -8.51 36.92 4.61
N GLN A 75 -9.34 37.73 5.27
CA GLN A 75 -10.77 37.45 5.36
C GLN A 75 -11.31 37.53 3.93
N LEU A 76 -11.58 36.38 3.34
CA LEU A 76 -12.27 36.24 2.04
C LEU A 76 -13.67 36.86 2.18
N PHE A 77 -13.85 38.07 1.67
CA PHE A 77 -15.12 38.80 1.73
C PHE A 77 -16.16 38.14 0.82
N ILE A 78 -17.36 37.90 1.34
CA ILE A 78 -18.55 37.70 0.51
C ILE A 78 -18.89 39.07 -0.09
N THR A 79 -18.62 39.27 -1.39
CA THR A 79 -18.90 40.54 -2.08
C THR A 79 -20.34 40.67 -2.58
N GLY A 80 -21.09 39.56 -2.65
CA GLY A 80 -22.46 39.48 -3.18
C GLY A 80 -23.40 38.58 -2.36
N LYS A 81 -24.72 38.77 -2.45
CA LYS A 81 -25.68 37.93 -1.71
C LYS A 81 -25.81 36.56 -2.40
N TYR A 82 -25.35 35.50 -1.74
CA TYR A 82 -25.49 34.11 -2.21
C TYR A 82 -26.97 33.76 -2.45
N ASP A 83 -27.34 33.46 -3.69
CA ASP A 83 -28.69 33.00 -4.07
C ASP A 83 -28.64 31.51 -4.46
N PRO A 84 -29.15 30.57 -3.63
CA PRO A 84 -29.10 29.13 -3.90
C PRO A 84 -29.86 28.69 -5.17
N ALA A 85 -30.67 29.56 -5.78
CA ALA A 85 -31.36 29.28 -7.04
C ALA A 85 -30.59 29.78 -8.29
N ALA A 86 -29.52 30.56 -8.11
CA ALA A 86 -28.75 31.13 -9.21
C ALA A 86 -27.75 30.11 -9.78
N VAL A 87 -27.52 30.21 -11.09
CA VAL A 87 -26.44 29.48 -11.76
C VAL A 87 -25.10 30.12 -11.46
N ARG A 88 -24.05 29.31 -11.39
CA ARG A 88 -22.71 29.80 -11.03
C ARG A 88 -21.65 29.25 -11.96
N LEU A 89 -20.71 30.12 -12.31
CA LEU A 89 -19.52 29.79 -13.08
C LEU A 89 -18.31 29.80 -12.15
N VAL A 90 -17.59 28.68 -12.13
CA VAL A 90 -16.31 28.53 -11.43
C VAL A 90 -15.20 28.87 -12.43
N VAL A 91 -14.31 29.80 -12.07
CA VAL A 91 -13.26 30.31 -12.94
C VAL A 91 -11.91 30.14 -12.26
N GLU A 92 -11.01 29.41 -12.89
CA GLU A 92 -9.61 29.28 -12.52
C GLU A 92 -8.85 30.48 -13.07
N THR A 93 -8.03 31.11 -12.23
CA THR A 93 -7.32 32.33 -12.59
C THR A 93 -5.86 32.27 -12.20
N THR A 94 -5.04 33.15 -12.78
CA THR A 94 -3.70 33.42 -12.25
C THR A 94 -3.79 34.30 -10.99
N GLN A 95 -2.83 34.16 -10.05
CA GLN A 95 -2.79 34.92 -8.78
C GLN A 95 -3.01 36.44 -8.86
N ASN A 96 -2.75 37.07 -10.01
CA ASN A 96 -2.85 38.53 -10.18
C ASN A 96 -4.03 38.96 -11.06
N THR A 97 -4.97 38.07 -11.36
CA THR A 97 -6.16 38.40 -12.15
C THR A 97 -7.07 39.33 -11.35
N ASP A 98 -7.46 40.47 -11.94
CA ASP A 98 -8.44 41.37 -11.34
C ASP A 98 -9.84 40.77 -11.48
N LEU A 99 -10.33 40.18 -10.39
CA LEU A 99 -11.59 39.46 -10.35
C LEU A 99 -12.82 40.36 -10.50
N ASN A 100 -12.73 41.64 -10.12
CA ASN A 100 -13.83 42.58 -10.34
C ASN A 100 -13.94 42.93 -11.82
N THR A 101 -12.80 43.20 -12.47
CA THR A 101 -12.75 43.43 -13.91
C THR A 101 -13.23 42.18 -14.69
N LEU A 102 -12.85 40.98 -14.25
CA LEU A 102 -13.35 39.72 -14.82
C LEU A 102 -14.88 39.61 -14.68
N ALA A 103 -15.41 39.80 -13.48
CA ALA A 103 -16.85 39.71 -13.19
C ALA A 103 -17.66 40.70 -14.04
N GLU A 104 -17.22 41.97 -14.10
CA GLU A 104 -17.81 43.01 -14.94
C GLU A 104 -17.74 42.64 -16.43
N ALA A 105 -16.60 42.14 -16.90
CA ALA A 105 -16.40 41.78 -18.29
C ALA A 105 -17.41 40.73 -18.76
N VAL A 106 -17.76 39.75 -17.92
CA VAL A 106 -18.69 38.67 -18.28
C VAL A 106 -20.12 38.89 -17.80
N GLY A 107 -20.39 39.96 -17.04
CA GLY A 107 -21.72 40.28 -16.52
C GLY A 107 -22.15 39.40 -15.34
N GLY A 108 -21.20 38.84 -14.60
CA GLY A 108 -21.44 38.03 -13.41
C GLY A 108 -21.18 38.81 -12.12
N GLU A 109 -21.81 38.37 -11.02
CA GLU A 109 -21.54 38.88 -9.68
C GLU A 109 -20.50 37.99 -8.98
N LEU A 110 -19.39 38.56 -8.53
CA LEU A 110 -18.41 37.81 -7.74
C LEU A 110 -19.01 37.45 -6.37
N VAL A 111 -19.19 36.14 -6.12
CA VAL A 111 -19.78 35.64 -4.87
C VAL A 111 -18.80 34.83 -4.02
N ARG A 112 -17.73 34.32 -4.61
CA ARG A 112 -16.69 33.56 -3.89
C ARG A 112 -15.33 33.71 -4.53
N THR A 113 -14.31 33.77 -3.68
CA THR A 113 -12.90 33.49 -4.00
C THR A 113 -12.40 32.31 -3.16
N GLY A 114 -11.48 31.53 -3.71
CA GLY A 114 -10.94 30.33 -3.08
C GLY A 114 -9.41 30.31 -3.05
N PRO A 115 -8.81 29.51 -2.16
CA PRO A 115 -7.36 29.46 -1.94
C PRO A 115 -6.55 28.85 -3.10
N LEU A 116 -7.20 28.27 -4.10
CA LEU A 116 -6.60 27.66 -5.29
C LEU A 116 -6.61 28.60 -6.51
N ASP A 117 -6.64 29.92 -6.30
CA ASP A 117 -6.76 30.95 -7.35
C ASP A 117 -8.05 30.83 -8.20
N TYR A 118 -9.12 30.35 -7.56
CA TYR A 118 -10.46 30.26 -8.16
C TYR A 118 -11.37 31.39 -7.69
N CYS A 119 -12.29 31.80 -8.57
CA CYS A 119 -13.46 32.58 -8.20
C CYS A 119 -14.77 31.95 -8.69
N THR A 120 -15.86 32.25 -8.01
CA THR A 120 -17.22 31.87 -8.41
C THR A 120 -18.01 33.12 -8.75
N LEU A 121 -18.55 33.14 -9.96
CA LEU A 121 -19.40 34.20 -10.48
C LEU A 121 -20.85 33.71 -10.53
N GLN A 122 -21.78 34.50 -10.02
CA GLN A 122 -23.21 34.23 -10.00
C GLN A 122 -23.91 35.01 -11.11
N PHE A 123 -24.88 34.38 -11.78
CA PHE A 123 -25.67 35.02 -12.84
C PHE A 123 -27.16 34.93 -12.54
N GLU A 124 -27.88 36.04 -12.67
CA GLU A 124 -29.34 36.06 -12.54
C GLU A 124 -29.99 35.48 -13.81
N GLY A 125 -30.62 34.30 -13.69
CA GLY A 125 -31.64 33.87 -14.64
C GLY A 125 -31.17 33.30 -15.99
N THR A 126 -29.95 32.76 -16.12
CA THR A 126 -29.56 32.07 -17.36
C THR A 126 -30.40 30.80 -17.55
N LYS A 127 -31.42 30.89 -18.40
CA LYS A 127 -32.36 29.78 -18.69
C LYS A 127 -32.15 29.16 -20.07
N ASP A 128 -31.20 29.70 -20.87
CA ASP A 128 -30.89 29.25 -22.23
C ASP A 128 -29.47 28.67 -22.31
N THR A 129 -29.34 27.48 -22.90
CA THR A 129 -28.06 26.79 -23.10
C THR A 129 -27.11 27.57 -24.01
N ASN A 130 -27.63 28.38 -24.93
CA ASN A 130 -26.80 29.22 -25.80
C ASN A 130 -26.17 30.38 -25.03
N GLU A 131 -26.93 31.02 -24.14
CA GLU A 131 -26.43 32.10 -23.28
C GLU A 131 -25.34 31.60 -22.33
N ALA A 132 -25.52 30.40 -21.75
CA ALA A 132 -24.52 29.77 -20.90
C ALA A 132 -23.22 29.43 -21.66
N ALA A 133 -23.32 29.02 -22.93
CA ALA A 133 -22.16 28.76 -23.78
C ALA A 133 -21.42 30.05 -24.14
N ASP A 134 -22.14 31.13 -24.46
CA ASP A 134 -21.57 32.43 -24.78
C ASP A 134 -20.82 33.05 -23.59
N ILE A 135 -21.42 32.99 -22.39
CA ILE A 135 -20.76 33.43 -21.14
C ILE A 135 -19.47 32.65 -20.91
N LEU A 136 -19.50 31.32 -21.07
CA LEU A 136 -18.33 30.48 -20.88
C LEU A 136 -17.21 30.83 -21.88
N GLN A 137 -17.54 30.93 -23.18
CA GLN A 137 -16.57 31.30 -24.21
C GLN A 137 -15.98 32.70 -23.98
N LYS A 138 -16.80 33.66 -23.57
CA LYS A 138 -16.36 35.00 -23.24
C LYS A 138 -15.42 35.00 -22.03
N THR A 139 -15.73 34.21 -21.01
CA THR A 139 -14.90 34.07 -19.80
C THR A 139 -13.52 33.52 -20.13
N LEU A 140 -13.43 32.47 -20.95
CA LEU A 140 -12.18 31.86 -21.38
C LEU A 140 -11.27 32.79 -22.21
N GLN A 141 -11.81 33.90 -22.74
CA GLN A 141 -11.03 34.90 -23.48
C GLN A 141 -10.49 36.03 -22.58
N VAL A 142 -10.91 36.11 -21.31
CA VAL A 142 -10.43 37.15 -20.40
C VAL A 142 -8.99 36.87 -19.97
N PRO A 143 -8.04 37.83 -20.12
CA PRO A 143 -6.66 37.63 -19.71
C PRO A 143 -6.53 37.22 -18.24
N GLY A 144 -5.75 36.18 -17.97
CA GLY A 144 -5.55 35.64 -16.63
C GLY A 144 -6.58 34.60 -16.20
N VAL A 145 -7.56 34.26 -17.05
CA VAL A 145 -8.39 33.05 -16.90
C VAL A 145 -7.65 31.85 -17.48
N LEU A 146 -7.52 30.79 -16.70
CA LEU A 146 -6.87 29.53 -17.09
C LEU A 146 -7.92 28.50 -17.53
N ASN A 147 -9.04 28.45 -16.82
CA ASN A 147 -10.17 27.57 -17.12
C ASN A 147 -11.48 28.16 -16.56
N ALA A 148 -12.62 27.70 -17.07
CA ALA A 148 -13.93 28.04 -16.53
C ALA A 148 -14.91 26.89 -16.76
N SER A 149 -15.77 26.63 -15.77
CA SER A 149 -16.82 25.61 -15.86
C SER A 149 -18.04 26.00 -15.04
N TRP A 150 -19.22 25.60 -15.51
CA TRP A 150 -20.46 25.77 -14.74
C TRP A 150 -20.43 24.86 -13.50
N SER A 151 -20.76 25.43 -12.35
CA SER A 151 -20.77 24.75 -11.06
C SER A 151 -21.74 23.57 -11.07
N LYS A 152 -21.33 22.45 -10.48
CA LYS A 152 -22.13 21.23 -10.37
C LYS A 152 -22.66 21.03 -8.96
N LYS A 153 -23.84 20.40 -8.88
CA LYS A 153 -24.49 20.03 -7.63
C LYS A 153 -24.12 18.60 -7.22
N TYR A 154 -24.00 18.41 -5.92
CA TYR A 154 -23.77 17.14 -5.24
C TYR A 154 -24.92 16.90 -4.27
N GLN A 155 -25.21 15.63 -3.99
CA GLN A 155 -26.23 15.24 -3.01
C GLN A 155 -25.66 14.27 -1.97
N THR A 156 -26.21 14.31 -0.76
CA THR A 156 -25.99 13.27 0.26
C THR A 156 -26.67 11.96 -0.16
N GLU A 157 -25.99 10.83 0.00
CA GLU A 157 -26.44 9.56 -0.57
C GLU A 157 -26.99 8.57 0.49
N GLY A 158 -28.21 8.77 1.00
CA GLY A 158 -28.80 7.81 1.95
C GLY A 158 -30.30 7.97 2.23
N VAL A 159 -30.93 6.92 2.76
CA VAL A 159 -32.35 6.92 3.15
C VAL A 159 -32.51 6.46 4.60
N VAL A 160 -33.40 7.14 5.34
CA VAL A 160 -33.75 6.84 6.73
C VAL A 160 -34.82 5.74 6.78
N ASP A 161 -34.61 4.72 7.62
CA ASP A 161 -35.60 3.70 7.98
C ASP A 161 -35.99 3.87 9.47
N THR A 162 -37.25 4.25 9.71
CA THR A 162 -37.73 4.70 11.03
C THR A 162 -38.05 3.52 11.94
N LYS A 163 -37.06 3.02 12.68
CA LYS A 163 -37.31 2.12 13.83
C LYS A 163 -36.24 2.28 14.92
N VAL A 164 -36.69 2.57 16.15
CA VAL A 164 -35.88 2.87 17.34
C VAL A 164 -35.81 1.64 18.27
N PHE A 165 -34.66 1.38 18.91
CA PHE A 165 -34.43 0.23 19.81
C PHE A 165 -33.62 0.61 21.06
N THR A 166 -33.53 -0.31 22.06
CA THR A 166 -32.64 -0.29 23.26
C THR A 166 -32.34 -1.68 23.82
N THR A 167 -31.07 -2.10 24.03
CA THR A 167 -30.50 -2.88 25.19
C THR A 167 -29.03 -3.44 25.02
N ALA A 168 -28.28 -3.38 26.14
CA ALA A 168 -26.81 -3.46 26.45
C ALA A 168 -25.94 -4.61 25.87
N VAL A 169 -24.60 -4.51 25.75
CA VAL A 169 -23.49 -3.98 26.64
C VAL A 169 -22.55 -3.03 25.89
N SER A 170 -21.91 -1.99 26.46
CA SER A 170 -22.43 -0.79 27.12
C SER A 170 -22.30 0.37 26.12
N ASP A 171 -23.19 1.36 26.19
CA ASP A 171 -23.98 1.91 25.07
C ASP A 171 -25.19 1.00 24.79
N PRO A 172 -26.42 1.46 25.10
CA PRO A 172 -27.61 0.61 25.02
C PRO A 172 -27.87 0.01 23.64
N GLU A 173 -27.35 0.57 22.55
CA GLU A 173 -27.67 0.12 21.20
C GLU A 173 -26.63 -0.77 20.52
N TYR A 174 -25.47 -1.00 21.12
CA TYR A 174 -24.36 -1.73 20.47
C TYR A 174 -24.77 -3.13 19.95
N SER A 175 -25.66 -3.82 20.65
CA SER A 175 -26.15 -5.15 20.26
C SER A 175 -26.90 -5.16 18.90
N TYR A 176 -27.36 -4.00 18.42
CA TYR A 176 -28.02 -3.82 17.13
C TYR A 176 -27.09 -3.34 16.01
N GLN A 177 -25.85 -2.94 16.33
CA GLN A 177 -24.85 -2.47 15.36
C GLN A 177 -24.05 -3.63 14.74
N TRP A 178 -24.75 -4.51 14.02
CA TRP A 178 -24.16 -5.70 13.39
C TRP A 178 -22.90 -5.39 12.55
N GLY A 179 -22.87 -4.21 11.90
CA GLY A 179 -21.77 -3.80 11.03
C GLY A 179 -20.42 -3.72 11.76
N LEU A 180 -20.41 -3.29 13.03
CA LEU A 180 -19.18 -3.16 13.82
C LEU A 180 -18.52 -4.50 14.09
N GLN A 181 -19.33 -5.52 14.42
CA GLN A 181 -18.86 -6.89 14.60
C GLN A 181 -18.43 -7.49 13.25
N ARG A 182 -19.15 -7.19 12.16
CA ARG A 182 -18.81 -7.71 10.83
C ARG A 182 -17.44 -7.24 10.34
N VAL A 183 -17.08 -5.98 10.61
CA VAL A 183 -15.75 -5.40 10.30
C VAL A 183 -14.73 -5.61 11.41
N ARG A 184 -15.12 -6.25 12.51
CA ARG A 184 -14.26 -6.63 13.66
C ARG A 184 -13.64 -5.43 14.38
N ALA A 185 -14.43 -4.37 14.56
CA ALA A 185 -14.04 -3.18 15.34
C ALA A 185 -13.80 -3.53 16.83
N ASP A 186 -14.60 -4.44 17.37
CA ASP A 186 -14.51 -4.92 18.75
C ASP A 186 -13.15 -5.53 19.09
N GLN A 187 -12.56 -6.30 18.17
CA GLN A 187 -11.24 -6.88 18.35
C GLN A 187 -10.13 -5.81 18.32
N ALA A 188 -10.29 -4.74 17.53
CA ALA A 188 -9.39 -3.59 17.55
C ALA A 188 -9.44 -2.87 18.91
N TRP A 189 -10.63 -2.69 19.48
CA TRP A 189 -10.81 -2.04 20.78
C TRP A 189 -10.23 -2.86 21.93
N GLN A 190 -10.28 -4.19 21.84
CA GLN A 190 -9.62 -5.08 22.80
C GLN A 190 -8.10 -4.90 22.83
N GLU A 191 -7.49 -4.37 21.75
CA GLU A 191 -6.08 -3.96 21.71
C GLU A 191 -5.83 -2.54 22.22
N GLY A 192 -6.85 -1.86 22.75
CA GLY A 192 -6.77 -0.48 23.23
C GLY A 192 -6.72 0.56 22.12
N VAL A 193 -7.02 0.18 20.87
CA VAL A 193 -7.02 1.09 19.72
C VAL A 193 -8.39 1.72 19.59
N THR A 194 -8.48 3.05 19.71
CA THR A 194 -9.77 3.74 19.86
C THR A 194 -9.93 4.97 18.95
N GLY A 195 -8.89 5.31 18.18
CA GLY A 195 -8.88 6.50 17.30
C GLY A 195 -8.40 7.77 18.00
N GLN A 196 -8.02 7.67 19.28
CA GLN A 196 -7.52 8.79 20.07
C GLN A 196 -6.41 9.57 19.33
N GLY A 197 -6.55 10.90 19.30
CA GLY A 197 -5.56 11.80 18.71
C GLY A 197 -5.68 12.01 17.19
N VAL A 198 -6.62 11.34 16.53
CA VAL A 198 -6.89 11.54 15.10
C VAL A 198 -8.04 12.51 14.91
N VAL A 199 -7.86 13.50 14.02
CA VAL A 199 -8.89 14.46 13.62
C VAL A 199 -9.38 14.10 12.22
N ILE A 200 -10.70 13.97 12.08
CA ILE A 200 -11.40 13.53 10.88
C ILE A 200 -12.35 14.63 10.45
N ALA A 201 -12.22 15.12 9.22
CA ALA A 201 -13.19 16.04 8.65
C ALA A 201 -14.36 15.28 8.03
N VAL A 202 -15.57 15.68 8.39
CA VAL A 202 -16.81 15.19 7.79
C VAL A 202 -17.37 16.32 6.94
N ILE A 203 -17.21 16.21 5.62
CA ILE A 203 -17.72 17.17 4.64
C ILE A 203 -19.16 16.79 4.31
N ASP A 204 -20.14 17.43 4.96
CA ASP A 204 -21.54 16.99 4.95
C ASP A 204 -22.53 18.13 5.31
N THR A 205 -23.71 17.81 5.83
CA THR A 205 -24.79 18.75 6.21
C THR A 205 -24.54 19.47 7.53
N GLY A 206 -23.43 19.21 8.22
CA GLY A 206 -23.17 19.67 9.58
C GLY A 206 -23.30 18.50 10.57
N VAL A 207 -23.20 18.80 11.87
CA VAL A 207 -23.33 17.79 12.94
C VAL A 207 -24.16 18.38 14.08
N ASP A 208 -25.00 17.56 14.70
CA ASP A 208 -25.71 17.93 15.92
C ASP A 208 -24.72 18.16 17.07
N LEU A 209 -24.52 19.44 17.42
CA LEU A 209 -23.49 19.87 18.35
C LEU A 209 -23.82 19.51 19.80
N ASP A 210 -25.09 19.19 20.07
CA ASP A 210 -25.61 18.82 21.38
C ASP A 210 -26.05 17.33 21.43
N HIS A 211 -25.70 16.53 20.41
CA HIS A 211 -26.05 15.10 20.38
C HIS A 211 -25.39 14.39 21.56
N PRO A 212 -26.15 13.74 22.46
CA PRO A 212 -25.63 13.23 23.73
C PRO A 212 -24.55 12.14 23.57
N ASP A 213 -24.49 11.50 22.40
CA ASP A 213 -23.48 10.50 22.05
C ASP A 213 -22.19 11.12 21.47
N LEU A 214 -22.26 12.31 20.86
CA LEU A 214 -21.11 13.01 20.28
C LEU A 214 -20.53 14.09 21.21
N ALA A 215 -21.40 14.79 21.94
CA ALA A 215 -21.05 15.88 22.84
C ALA A 215 -22.04 15.97 24.00
N ASP A 216 -21.52 16.01 25.22
CA ASP A 216 -22.32 16.27 26.41
C ASP A 216 -21.50 17.06 27.44
N ALA A 217 -22.09 17.32 28.61
CA ALA A 217 -21.39 18.02 29.69
C ALA A 217 -20.11 17.32 30.19
N ASN A 218 -19.91 16.04 29.87
CA ASN A 218 -18.78 15.22 30.34
C ASN A 218 -17.69 15.03 29.28
N GLY A 219 -17.86 15.57 28.07
CA GLY A 219 -16.86 15.51 27.02
C GLY A 219 -17.44 15.71 25.63
N SER A 220 -16.57 15.78 24.63
CA SER A 220 -16.98 15.93 23.23
C SER A 220 -15.98 15.26 22.31
N ASN A 221 -16.49 14.59 21.29
CA ASN A 221 -15.73 14.15 20.12
C ASN A 221 -15.78 15.17 18.98
N LEU A 222 -16.39 16.33 19.17
CA LEU A 222 -16.39 17.41 18.19
C LEU A 222 -15.24 18.38 18.46
N VAL A 223 -14.57 18.80 17.39
CA VAL A 223 -13.62 19.92 17.39
C VAL A 223 -14.19 21.09 16.59
N LYS A 224 -13.47 22.22 16.55
CA LYS A 224 -13.88 23.39 15.79
C LYS A 224 -14.11 23.03 14.31
N GLY A 225 -15.31 23.31 13.83
CA GLY A 225 -15.72 23.11 12.44
C GLY A 225 -15.73 24.40 11.61
N TYR A 226 -16.15 24.25 10.36
CA TYR A 226 -16.32 25.34 9.39
C TYR A 226 -17.57 25.14 8.55
N ASN A 227 -18.37 26.20 8.42
CA ASN A 227 -19.48 26.21 7.47
C ASN A 227 -18.98 26.84 6.17
N ALA A 228 -18.73 26.00 5.17
CA ALA A 228 -18.20 26.41 3.87
C ALA A 228 -19.23 27.16 3.00
N ILE A 229 -20.53 27.01 3.30
CA ILE A 229 -21.61 27.76 2.62
C ILE A 229 -21.55 29.23 3.01
N THR A 230 -21.40 29.49 4.31
CA THR A 230 -21.43 30.85 4.89
C THR A 230 -20.05 31.43 5.20
N ARG A 231 -18.99 30.63 5.01
CA ARG A 231 -17.60 30.92 5.42
C ARG A 231 -17.45 31.28 6.89
N SER A 232 -18.22 30.64 7.75
CA SER A 232 -18.23 30.94 9.18
C SER A 232 -17.51 29.87 9.98
N THR A 233 -16.63 30.32 10.87
CA THR A 233 -16.01 29.46 11.89
C THR A 233 -16.72 29.57 13.25
N ALA A 234 -17.90 30.20 13.31
CA ALA A 234 -18.70 30.23 14.52
C ALA A 234 -19.20 28.81 14.83
N THR A 235 -19.13 28.39 16.10
CA THR A 235 -19.48 27.02 16.49
C THR A 235 -20.89 26.63 16.03
N SER A 236 -21.89 27.51 16.23
CA SER A 236 -23.27 27.24 15.80
C SER A 236 -23.47 27.20 14.28
N ALA A 237 -22.50 27.66 13.48
CA ALA A 237 -22.63 27.67 12.03
C ALA A 237 -22.58 26.26 11.44
N VAL A 238 -22.00 25.28 12.14
CA VAL A 238 -21.90 23.90 11.68
C VAL A 238 -22.95 22.97 12.28
N GLN A 239 -23.94 23.52 12.98
CA GLN A 239 -25.11 22.76 13.42
C GLN A 239 -25.79 22.12 12.20
N ASP A 240 -26.09 20.84 12.31
CA ASP A 240 -26.84 20.12 11.29
C ASP A 240 -28.25 20.71 11.14
N ASP A 241 -28.73 20.80 9.90
CA ASP A 241 -30.10 21.18 9.57
C ASP A 241 -30.79 20.18 8.63
N ASN A 242 -30.20 19.00 8.47
CA ASN A 242 -30.70 17.87 7.70
C ASN A 242 -30.74 16.56 8.50
N GLY A 243 -29.63 16.19 9.16
CA GLY A 243 -29.47 14.95 9.93
C GLY A 243 -28.38 14.01 9.40
N HIS A 244 -28.11 14.04 8.09
CA HIS A 244 -27.18 13.09 7.44
C HIS A 244 -25.75 13.17 7.99
N GLY A 245 -25.19 14.37 8.12
CA GLY A 245 -23.84 14.56 8.66
C GLY A 245 -23.70 14.12 10.11
N THR A 246 -24.75 14.26 10.92
CA THR A 246 -24.80 13.70 12.29
C THR A 246 -24.68 12.18 12.27
N SER A 247 -25.39 11.52 11.37
CA SER A 247 -25.36 10.06 11.21
C SER A 247 -24.01 9.52 10.73
N VAL A 248 -23.37 10.25 9.82
CA VAL A 248 -21.99 9.97 9.39
C VAL A 248 -21.01 10.13 10.56
N ALA A 249 -21.10 11.22 11.31
CA ALA A 249 -20.25 11.47 12.47
C ALA A 249 -20.41 10.42 13.57
N GLY A 250 -21.65 9.98 13.84
CA GLY A 250 -21.96 8.92 14.80
C GLY A 250 -21.28 7.60 14.49
N LEU A 251 -21.37 7.12 13.23
CA LEU A 251 -20.70 5.87 12.83
C LEU A 251 -19.19 5.93 12.97
N ILE A 252 -18.59 7.10 12.75
CA ILE A 252 -17.15 7.27 12.89
C ILE A 252 -16.77 7.33 14.37
N ALA A 253 -17.42 8.17 15.18
CA ALA A 253 -16.92 8.57 16.50
C ALA A 253 -18.00 8.89 17.55
N ALA A 254 -19.18 8.28 17.49
CA ALA A 254 -20.04 8.20 18.67
C ALA A 254 -19.26 7.60 19.85
N ARG A 255 -19.45 8.17 21.04
CA ARG A 255 -18.55 7.96 22.17
C ARG A 255 -18.96 6.71 22.92
N ASN A 256 -17.99 5.95 23.41
CA ASN A 256 -18.26 4.90 24.39
C ASN A 256 -18.61 5.52 25.75
N ASN A 257 -19.87 5.90 25.96
CA ASN A 257 -20.28 6.74 27.08
C ASN A 257 -21.55 6.26 27.82
N ASN A 258 -22.07 5.08 27.47
CA ASN A 258 -23.31 4.48 27.95
C ASN A 258 -24.59 5.16 27.45
N LYS A 259 -24.58 5.75 26.25
CA LYS A 259 -25.74 6.37 25.59
C LYS A 259 -25.71 6.04 24.11
N GLY A 260 -26.88 5.80 23.51
CA GLY A 260 -26.96 5.59 22.07
C GLY A 260 -26.12 4.39 21.61
N ILE A 261 -25.33 4.64 20.57
CA ILE A 261 -24.51 3.70 19.83
C ILE A 261 -23.04 3.80 20.24
N ILE A 262 -22.16 3.15 19.50
CA ILE A 262 -20.71 3.40 19.56
C ILE A 262 -20.17 3.57 18.13
N GLY A 263 -19.25 4.52 17.93
CA GLY A 263 -18.57 4.74 16.67
C GLY A 263 -17.38 3.77 16.49
N VAL A 264 -16.97 3.53 15.25
CA VAL A 264 -15.81 2.67 14.94
C VAL A 264 -14.55 3.16 15.67
N ALA A 265 -14.30 4.47 15.65
CA ALA A 265 -13.18 5.16 16.29
C ALA A 265 -13.70 6.11 17.38
N TYR A 266 -14.32 5.54 18.42
CA TYR A 266 -15.07 6.27 19.46
C TYR A 266 -14.28 7.30 20.31
N ASN A 267 -12.96 7.43 20.13
CA ASN A 267 -12.14 8.49 20.74
C ASN A 267 -11.48 9.43 19.71
N ALA A 268 -11.72 9.22 18.42
CA ALA A 268 -11.34 10.17 17.38
C ALA A 268 -12.13 11.47 17.51
N LYS A 269 -11.63 12.52 16.85
CA LYS A 269 -12.28 13.83 16.82
C LYS A 269 -12.87 14.11 15.44
N ILE A 270 -14.14 14.50 15.42
CA ILE A 270 -14.86 14.96 14.24
C ILE A 270 -14.71 16.47 14.12
N MET A 271 -14.25 16.91 12.96
CA MET A 271 -14.26 18.29 12.49
C MET A 271 -15.48 18.44 11.57
N PRO A 272 -16.59 19.06 12.02
CA PRO A 272 -17.76 19.25 11.18
C PRO A 272 -17.47 20.27 10.09
N ILE A 273 -17.62 19.87 8.82
CA ILE A 273 -17.52 20.79 7.69
C ILE A 273 -18.87 20.82 6.98
N LYS A 274 -19.64 21.88 7.24
CA LYS A 274 -20.94 22.06 6.62
C LYS A 274 -20.77 22.60 5.20
N ALA A 275 -20.87 21.71 4.22
CA ALA A 275 -20.79 22.01 2.79
C ALA A 275 -22.11 21.70 2.05
N MET A 276 -23.05 21.01 2.71
CA MET A 276 -24.38 20.69 2.19
C MET A 276 -25.46 21.47 2.95
N ASP A 277 -26.51 21.87 2.25
CA ASP A 277 -27.65 22.59 2.81
C ASP A 277 -28.66 21.65 3.50
N ARG A 278 -29.79 22.21 3.98
CA ARG A 278 -30.86 21.45 4.66
C ARG A 278 -31.49 20.34 3.83
N ASN A 279 -31.42 20.45 2.50
CA ASN A 279 -31.96 19.44 1.59
C ASN A 279 -30.91 18.38 1.25
N GLY A 280 -29.70 18.49 1.80
CA GLY A 280 -28.58 17.63 1.45
C GLY A 280 -27.98 17.97 0.09
N GLU A 281 -28.15 19.21 -0.41
CA GLU A 281 -27.55 19.69 -1.65
C GLU A 281 -26.32 20.57 -1.39
N GLY A 282 -25.27 20.39 -2.18
CA GLY A 282 -24.04 21.19 -2.11
C GLY A 282 -23.45 21.47 -3.49
N GLU A 283 -22.52 22.41 -3.56
CA GLU A 283 -21.87 22.82 -4.82
C GLU A 283 -20.37 22.55 -4.78
N ASP A 284 -19.80 22.18 -5.93
CA ASP A 284 -18.37 21.87 -6.11
C ASP A 284 -17.42 22.87 -5.42
N ALA A 285 -17.60 24.17 -5.64
CA ALA A 285 -16.75 25.21 -5.07
C ALA A 285 -16.92 25.38 -3.55
N VAL A 286 -18.07 25.00 -3.00
CA VAL A 286 -18.33 24.96 -1.54
C VAL A 286 -17.64 23.77 -0.91
N ILE A 287 -17.78 22.60 -1.53
CA ILE A 287 -17.15 21.37 -1.08
C ILE A 287 -15.63 21.52 -1.13
N ALA A 288 -15.08 22.04 -2.23
CA ALA A 288 -13.66 22.31 -2.38
C ALA A 288 -13.12 23.25 -1.28
N ASP A 289 -13.79 24.38 -1.00
CA ASP A 289 -13.39 25.29 0.09
C ASP A 289 -13.41 24.59 1.46
N GLY A 290 -14.41 23.74 1.71
CA GLY A 290 -14.49 22.92 2.91
C GLY A 290 -13.34 21.93 3.05
N ILE A 291 -12.95 21.27 1.95
CA ILE A 291 -11.80 20.36 1.90
C ILE A 291 -10.51 21.11 2.23
N ILE A 292 -10.24 22.23 1.55
CA ILE A 292 -9.00 22.99 1.80
C ILE A 292 -8.94 23.48 3.24
N TRP A 293 -10.04 24.04 3.75
CA TRP A 293 -10.09 24.50 5.14
C TRP A 293 -9.82 23.36 6.12
N ALA A 294 -10.42 22.19 5.91
CA ALA A 294 -10.21 21.03 6.77
C ALA A 294 -8.74 20.59 6.82
N VAL A 295 -8.09 20.51 5.66
CA VAL A 295 -6.68 20.16 5.52
C VAL A 295 -5.80 21.16 6.28
N ASP A 296 -6.02 22.46 6.04
CA ASP A 296 -5.25 23.54 6.64
C ASP A 296 -5.45 23.65 8.16
N ASN A 297 -6.55 23.11 8.68
CA ASN A 297 -6.88 23.07 10.10
C ASN A 297 -6.60 21.71 10.75
N GLY A 298 -5.82 20.85 10.08
CA GLY A 298 -5.21 19.67 10.70
C GLY A 298 -6.04 18.39 10.62
N ALA A 299 -7.03 18.31 9.73
CA ALA A 299 -7.66 17.03 9.42
C ALA A 299 -6.63 16.04 8.87
N LYS A 300 -6.69 14.78 9.31
CA LYS A 300 -5.87 13.68 8.79
C LYS A 300 -6.62 12.81 7.80
N ILE A 301 -7.94 12.73 7.96
CA ILE A 301 -8.83 11.92 7.13
C ILE A 301 -10.00 12.82 6.73
N ILE A 302 -10.43 12.75 5.48
CA ILE A 302 -11.60 13.47 4.97
C ILE A 302 -12.61 12.45 4.48
N ASN A 303 -13.79 12.45 5.10
CA ASN A 303 -14.93 11.63 4.72
C ASN A 303 -15.89 12.44 3.85
N MET A 304 -16.21 11.94 2.67
CA MET A 304 -17.14 12.53 1.71
C MET A 304 -18.26 11.53 1.41
N SER A 305 -19.33 11.63 2.19
CA SER A 305 -20.52 10.78 2.08
C SER A 305 -21.55 11.43 1.13
N LEU A 306 -21.07 11.92 -0.01
CA LEU A 306 -21.79 12.71 -1.01
C LEU A 306 -21.33 12.31 -2.42
N GLY A 307 -22.15 12.59 -3.43
CA GLY A 307 -21.83 12.25 -4.82
C GLY A 307 -22.54 13.07 -5.88
N SER A 308 -22.02 13.00 -7.10
CA SER A 308 -22.58 13.53 -8.35
C SER A 308 -22.05 12.73 -9.54
N ASP A 309 -22.79 12.70 -10.65
CA ASP A 309 -22.37 12.04 -11.90
C ASP A 309 -21.31 12.84 -12.68
N GLU A 310 -20.88 14.00 -12.16
CA GLU A 310 -20.08 14.99 -12.89
C GLU A 310 -18.74 15.27 -12.19
N GLU A 311 -17.65 15.13 -12.96
CA GLU A 311 -16.29 15.50 -12.55
C GLU A 311 -16.06 17.00 -12.73
N THR A 312 -15.42 17.64 -11.75
CA THR A 312 -15.14 19.09 -11.78
C THR A 312 -13.70 19.38 -11.39
N LYS A 313 -13.02 20.21 -12.19
CA LYS A 313 -11.61 20.55 -11.99
C LYS A 313 -11.33 21.16 -10.60
N ILE A 314 -12.20 22.05 -10.12
CA ILE A 314 -12.00 22.67 -8.79
C ILE A 314 -11.99 21.63 -7.67
N LEU A 315 -12.80 20.58 -7.79
CA LEU A 315 -12.84 19.52 -6.81
C LEU A 315 -11.65 18.57 -7.00
N ASP A 316 -11.21 18.28 -8.23
CA ASP A 316 -9.96 17.54 -8.48
C ASP A 316 -8.75 18.23 -7.86
N ASP A 317 -8.62 19.54 -8.04
CA ASP A 317 -7.51 20.31 -7.48
C ASP A 317 -7.56 20.35 -5.95
N ALA A 318 -8.75 20.39 -5.35
CA ALA A 318 -8.91 20.33 -3.89
C ALA A 318 -8.59 18.93 -3.32
N LEU A 319 -9.00 17.86 -4.01
CA LEU A 319 -8.66 16.49 -3.64
C LEU A 319 -7.15 16.24 -3.80
N GLN A 320 -6.55 16.73 -4.88
CA GLN A 320 -5.11 16.66 -5.09
C GLN A 320 -4.35 17.44 -4.01
N TYR A 321 -4.80 18.65 -3.66
CA TYR A 321 -4.22 19.42 -2.56
C TYR A 321 -4.26 18.65 -1.24
N ALA A 322 -5.40 18.02 -0.92
CA ALA A 322 -5.54 17.25 0.30
C ALA A 322 -4.63 16.00 0.31
N ALA A 323 -4.52 15.31 -0.82
CA ALA A 323 -3.63 14.17 -1.00
C ALA A 323 -2.15 14.58 -0.86
N ASP A 324 -1.73 15.69 -1.48
CA ASP A 324 -0.37 16.24 -1.40
C ASP A 324 0.01 16.66 0.03
N LYS A 325 -0.99 17.05 0.84
CA LYS A 325 -0.82 17.34 2.27
C LYS A 325 -0.85 16.09 3.15
N GLY A 326 -0.99 14.91 2.55
CA GLY A 326 -0.97 13.61 3.23
C GLY A 326 -2.27 13.25 3.94
N CYS A 327 -3.40 13.83 3.53
CA CYS A 327 -4.71 13.40 4.02
C CYS A 327 -5.17 12.13 3.30
N LEU A 328 -5.82 11.22 4.04
CA LEU A 328 -6.54 10.11 3.43
C LEU A 328 -7.96 10.54 3.07
N LEU A 329 -8.35 10.35 1.81
CA LEU A 329 -9.66 10.74 1.29
C LEU A 329 -10.53 9.50 1.09
N ILE A 330 -11.76 9.51 1.60
CA ILE A 330 -12.68 8.37 1.55
C ILE A 330 -14.04 8.86 1.06
N GLY A 331 -14.57 8.18 0.05
CA GLY A 331 -15.80 8.57 -0.65
C GLY A 331 -16.82 7.45 -0.76
N ALA A 332 -18.10 7.78 -0.67
CA ALA A 332 -19.21 6.86 -0.94
C ALA A 332 -19.33 6.60 -2.45
N SER A 333 -19.51 5.34 -2.86
CA SER A 333 -19.47 5.00 -4.29
C SER A 333 -20.67 5.45 -5.11
N GLY A 334 -21.78 5.88 -4.50
CA GLY A 334 -23.01 6.15 -5.23
C GLY A 334 -24.20 5.26 -4.86
N ASN A 335 -25.41 5.80 -4.99
CA ASN A 335 -26.65 5.02 -4.93
C ASN A 335 -27.49 5.23 -6.22
N VAL A 336 -28.08 4.16 -6.76
CA VAL A 336 -29.01 4.29 -7.91
C VAL A 336 -30.24 5.15 -7.59
N SER A 337 -30.59 6.09 -8.46
CA SER A 337 -31.78 6.93 -8.31
C SER A 337 -33.01 6.32 -9.00
N GLY A 338 -34.05 5.94 -8.24
CA GLY A 338 -35.42 5.74 -8.75
C GLY A 338 -35.80 4.34 -9.26
N SER A 339 -37.08 3.99 -9.05
CA SER A 339 -37.69 2.68 -9.29
C SER A 339 -37.60 2.21 -10.75
N THR A 340 -36.63 1.36 -11.05
CA THR A 340 -36.83 0.28 -12.02
C THR A 340 -35.94 -0.91 -11.64
N SER A 341 -36.58 -2.05 -11.41
CA SER A 341 -35.97 -3.35 -11.69
C SER A 341 -35.57 -3.39 -13.17
N GLN A 342 -34.42 -2.83 -13.52
CA GLN A 342 -33.71 -3.22 -14.72
C GLN A 342 -32.47 -3.98 -14.28
N VAL A 343 -32.42 -5.22 -14.71
CA VAL A 343 -31.25 -6.08 -14.69
C VAL A 343 -30.07 -5.27 -15.24
N TYR A 344 -29.11 -4.97 -14.37
CA TYR A 344 -27.91 -4.20 -14.67
C TYR A 344 -27.15 -4.84 -15.84
N SER A 345 -27.26 -4.24 -17.03
CA SER A 345 -26.24 -4.41 -18.06
C SER A 345 -25.16 -3.40 -17.79
N HIS A 346 -23.98 -3.91 -17.43
CA HIS A 346 -22.68 -3.26 -17.30
C HIS A 346 -22.30 -2.55 -18.62
N GLN A 347 -22.95 -1.43 -18.91
CA GLN A 347 -22.78 -0.69 -20.15
C GLN A 347 -22.51 0.78 -19.82
N THR A 348 -21.24 1.05 -19.55
CA THR A 348 -20.69 2.40 -19.51
C THR A 348 -20.80 3.06 -20.87
N VAL A 349 -21.16 4.34 -20.87
CA VAL A 349 -20.76 5.23 -21.97
C VAL A 349 -19.25 5.43 -21.82
N ALA A 350 -18.50 5.30 -22.92
CA ALA A 350 -17.05 5.47 -22.88
C ALA A 350 -16.69 6.86 -22.32
N GLY A 351 -16.04 6.90 -21.15
CA GLY A 351 -15.57 8.13 -20.50
C GLY A 351 -16.33 8.57 -19.24
N THR A 352 -17.31 7.80 -18.75
CA THR A 352 -17.99 8.09 -17.46
C THR A 352 -17.77 6.94 -16.47
N SER A 353 -17.44 7.26 -15.22
CA SER A 353 -17.40 6.29 -14.12
C SER A 353 -18.81 5.84 -13.74
N GLU A 354 -19.01 4.56 -13.40
CA GLU A 354 -20.26 4.09 -12.76
C GLU A 354 -20.31 4.49 -11.28
N VAL A 355 -19.17 4.89 -10.70
CA VAL A 355 -19.03 5.38 -9.33
C VAL A 355 -19.21 6.90 -9.30
N SER A 356 -19.97 7.41 -8.32
CA SER A 356 -20.17 8.85 -8.14
C SER A 356 -18.84 9.58 -7.90
N TYR A 357 -18.71 10.79 -8.45
CA TYR A 357 -17.63 11.70 -8.08
C TYR A 357 -17.98 12.41 -6.76
N PRO A 358 -17.06 12.60 -5.79
CA PRO A 358 -15.60 12.46 -5.87
C PRO A 358 -15.04 11.06 -5.60
N ALA A 359 -15.85 10.05 -5.29
CA ALA A 359 -15.32 8.71 -5.01
C ALA A 359 -14.59 8.10 -6.22
N ALA A 360 -15.02 8.42 -7.44
CA ALA A 360 -14.33 8.00 -8.66
C ALA A 360 -12.92 8.62 -8.86
N ASN A 361 -12.54 9.65 -8.11
CA ASN A 361 -11.20 10.25 -8.23
C ASN A 361 -10.11 9.26 -7.74
N PRO A 362 -8.99 9.07 -8.45
CA PRO A 362 -7.95 8.11 -8.07
C PRO A 362 -7.31 8.31 -6.68
N ASN A 363 -7.32 9.55 -6.17
CA ASN A 363 -6.81 9.88 -4.83
C ASN A 363 -7.81 9.49 -3.73
N VAL A 364 -9.06 9.18 -4.07
CA VAL A 364 -10.13 8.85 -3.13
C VAL A 364 -10.28 7.34 -3.01
N LEU A 365 -10.45 6.84 -1.78
CA LEU A 365 -10.81 5.46 -1.51
C LEU A 365 -12.35 5.35 -1.63
N ALA A 366 -12.83 4.86 -2.78
CA ALA A 366 -14.25 4.60 -3.01
C ALA A 366 -14.74 3.36 -2.26
N VAL A 367 -15.89 3.50 -1.60
CA VAL A 367 -16.49 2.48 -0.73
C VAL A 367 -17.90 2.11 -1.20
N SER A 368 -18.09 0.83 -1.54
CA SER A 368 -19.40 0.26 -1.87
C SER A 368 -20.12 -0.33 -0.65
N ALA A 369 -21.44 -0.52 -0.73
CA ALA A 369 -22.29 -0.86 0.41
C ALA A 369 -22.74 -2.32 0.44
N LEU A 370 -22.52 -2.99 1.57
CA LEU A 370 -22.93 -4.37 1.83
C LEU A 370 -24.15 -4.46 2.75
N ASP A 371 -24.90 -5.56 2.60
CA ASP A 371 -25.87 -6.02 3.58
C ASP A 371 -25.26 -6.95 4.65
N SER A 372 -26.09 -7.40 5.59
CA SER A 372 -25.66 -8.27 6.70
C SER A 372 -25.20 -9.67 6.27
N SER A 373 -25.39 -10.04 5.01
CA SER A 373 -24.99 -11.32 4.42
C SER A 373 -23.76 -11.19 3.53
N ASP A 374 -23.06 -10.04 3.57
CA ASP A 374 -21.94 -9.68 2.69
C ASP A 374 -22.29 -9.65 1.20
N VAL A 375 -23.56 -9.40 0.88
CA VAL A 375 -23.98 -9.22 -0.51
C VAL A 375 -23.96 -7.72 -0.81
N ILE A 376 -23.42 -7.37 -1.99
CA ILE A 376 -23.50 -6.01 -2.51
C ILE A 376 -24.96 -5.55 -2.53
N SER A 377 -25.22 -4.36 -1.97
CA SER A 377 -26.59 -3.87 -1.85
C SER A 377 -27.15 -3.50 -3.22
N ASP A 378 -28.45 -3.74 -3.41
CA ASP A 378 -29.19 -3.48 -4.65
C ASP A 378 -29.14 -2.04 -5.16
N PHE A 379 -28.84 -1.10 -4.25
CA PHE A 379 -28.67 0.31 -4.57
C PHE A 379 -27.23 0.75 -4.82
N SER A 380 -26.22 -0.04 -4.41
CA SER A 380 -24.82 0.40 -4.41
C SER A 380 -24.31 0.52 -5.84
N LEU A 381 -23.76 1.67 -6.20
CA LEU A 381 -22.96 1.78 -7.42
C LEU A 381 -21.65 1.01 -7.25
N THR A 382 -21.26 0.30 -8.31
CA THR A 382 -20.05 -0.52 -8.40
C THR A 382 -19.24 -0.09 -9.62
N GLY A 383 -17.97 -0.48 -9.69
CA GLY A 383 -17.11 -0.05 -10.79
C GLY A 383 -15.63 -0.29 -10.54
N PRO A 384 -14.76 -0.07 -11.55
CA PRO A 384 -13.32 -0.23 -11.43
C PRO A 384 -12.65 0.69 -10.38
N GLU A 385 -13.33 1.74 -9.93
CA GLU A 385 -12.87 2.70 -8.92
C GLU A 385 -13.10 2.22 -7.49
N VAL A 386 -14.05 1.29 -7.26
CA VAL A 386 -14.31 0.73 -5.92
C VAL A 386 -13.06 0.01 -5.41
N LEU A 387 -12.58 0.39 -4.23
CA LEU A 387 -11.41 -0.23 -3.60
C LEU A 387 -11.78 -1.09 -2.39
N LEU A 388 -12.85 -0.75 -1.67
CA LEU A 388 -13.33 -1.55 -0.54
C LEU A 388 -14.86 -1.57 -0.52
N SER A 389 -15.40 -2.55 0.19
CA SER A 389 -16.81 -2.60 0.54
C SER A 389 -16.98 -2.63 2.07
N ALA A 390 -18.07 -2.05 2.57
CA ALA A 390 -18.35 -1.99 4.00
C ALA A 390 -19.86 -2.07 4.29
N PRO A 391 -20.28 -2.38 5.53
CA PRO A 391 -21.69 -2.40 5.92
C PRO A 391 -22.40 -1.08 5.59
N GLY A 392 -23.45 -1.13 4.77
CA GLY A 392 -24.20 0.07 4.35
C GLY A 392 -25.72 -0.10 4.29
N LYS A 393 -26.26 -1.30 4.53
CA LYS A 393 -27.72 -1.53 4.55
C LYS A 393 -28.24 -1.76 5.96
N ARG A 394 -29.24 -0.98 6.36
CA ARG A 394 -29.87 -1.02 7.69
C ARG A 394 -28.85 -0.96 8.82
N ILE A 395 -28.05 0.10 8.84
CA ILE A 395 -27.06 0.37 9.89
C ILE A 395 -27.67 1.33 10.91
N LEU A 396 -27.63 0.97 12.19
CA LEU A 396 -28.06 1.86 13.27
C LEU A 396 -26.97 2.91 13.53
N THR A 397 -27.35 4.18 13.51
CA THR A 397 -26.46 5.31 13.79
C THR A 397 -27.17 6.46 14.50
N ASP A 398 -26.43 7.48 14.94
CA ASP A 398 -26.94 8.74 15.47
C ASP A 398 -27.80 9.45 14.43
N TYR A 399 -28.78 10.21 14.90
CA TYR A 399 -29.77 10.85 14.06
C TYR A 399 -30.17 12.19 14.63
N TRP A 400 -30.41 13.14 13.73
CA TRP A 400 -30.89 14.45 14.08
C TRP A 400 -31.93 14.96 13.11
N SER A 401 -32.89 15.71 13.64
CA SER A 401 -33.79 16.60 12.91
C SER A 401 -34.08 17.82 13.78
N ASN A 402 -34.72 18.83 13.20
CA ASN A 402 -35.15 20.00 13.95
C ASN A 402 -36.14 19.71 15.11
N THR A 403 -36.70 18.50 15.18
CA THR A 403 -37.65 18.09 16.23
C THR A 403 -37.17 16.93 17.10
N GLU A 404 -36.10 16.23 16.71
CA GLU A 404 -35.69 14.97 17.33
C GLU A 404 -34.18 14.77 17.24
N THR A 405 -33.57 14.26 18.32
CA THR A 405 -32.16 13.85 18.41
C THR A 405 -32.14 12.44 19.04
N GLY A 406 -31.33 11.52 18.52
CA GLY A 406 -31.35 10.12 18.94
C GLY A 406 -30.65 9.19 17.95
N CYS A 407 -31.20 7.99 17.70
CA CYS A 407 -30.62 7.03 16.77
C CYS A 407 -31.67 6.53 15.76
N ALA A 408 -31.24 6.23 14.53
CA ALA A 408 -32.09 5.69 13.47
C ALA A 408 -31.33 4.68 12.60
N TYR A 409 -32.06 3.81 11.89
CA TYR A 409 -31.46 2.99 10.84
C TYR A 409 -31.29 3.80 9.57
N MET A 410 -30.13 3.68 8.96
CA MET A 410 -29.84 4.29 7.66
C MET A 410 -29.32 3.26 6.68
N THR A 411 -29.49 3.60 5.40
CA THR A 411 -29.05 2.78 4.27
C THR A 411 -28.44 3.68 3.21
N GLY A 412 -27.26 3.30 2.72
CA GLY A 412 -26.54 4.00 1.65
C GLY A 412 -25.05 3.68 1.64
N THR A 413 -24.38 3.94 0.52
CA THR A 413 -22.90 3.98 0.46
C THR A 413 -22.33 5.09 1.34
N SER A 414 -23.10 6.16 1.57
CA SER A 414 -22.81 7.21 2.55
C SER A 414 -22.65 6.72 3.99
N ILE A 415 -23.24 5.55 4.29
CA ILE A 415 -23.22 4.87 5.59
C ILE A 415 -22.09 3.81 5.64
N ALA A 416 -21.66 3.29 4.48
CA ALA A 416 -20.54 2.37 4.37
C ALA A 416 -19.18 3.08 4.50
N ALA A 417 -18.98 4.23 3.83
CA ALA A 417 -17.75 5.01 3.89
C ALA A 417 -17.27 5.35 5.32
N PRO A 418 -18.14 5.75 6.26
CA PRO A 418 -17.81 5.95 7.68
C PRO A 418 -17.09 4.80 8.37
N PHE A 419 -17.37 3.54 8.00
CA PHE A 419 -16.67 2.39 8.58
C PHE A 419 -15.19 2.39 8.19
N VAL A 420 -14.90 2.67 6.92
CA VAL A 420 -13.53 2.76 6.40
C VAL A 420 -12.81 3.97 6.99
N THR A 421 -13.51 5.10 7.13
CA THR A 421 -13.01 6.30 7.81
C THR A 421 -12.60 6.04 9.25
N GLY A 422 -13.48 5.40 10.02
CA GLY A 422 -13.18 5.00 11.40
C GLY A 422 -12.01 4.01 11.47
N ALA A 423 -11.96 3.02 10.57
CA ALA A 423 -10.85 2.06 10.52
C ALA A 423 -9.50 2.74 10.27
N ALA A 424 -9.44 3.68 9.31
CA ALA A 424 -8.24 4.47 9.06
C ALA A 424 -7.80 5.25 10.31
N ALA A 425 -8.74 5.84 11.05
CA ALA A 425 -8.44 6.54 12.30
C ALA A 425 -7.93 5.61 13.40
N LEU A 426 -8.47 4.41 13.52
CA LEU A 426 -7.95 3.38 14.43
C LEU A 426 -6.50 3.05 14.08
N LEU A 427 -6.20 2.75 12.81
CA LEU A 427 -4.83 2.45 12.37
C LEU A 427 -3.88 3.61 12.65
N TRP A 428 -4.26 4.84 12.31
CA TRP A 428 -3.40 6.01 12.49
C TRP A 428 -3.16 6.33 13.98
N SER A 429 -4.15 6.09 14.84
CA SER A 429 -3.98 6.25 16.29
C SER A 429 -2.95 5.28 16.88
N LYS A 430 -2.87 4.05 16.33
CA LYS A 430 -1.88 3.05 16.76
C LYS A 430 -0.51 3.27 16.12
N TYR A 431 -0.48 3.69 14.86
CA TYR A 431 0.73 3.83 14.07
C TYR A 431 0.86 5.25 13.47
N PRO A 432 1.14 6.27 14.30
CA PRO A 432 1.08 7.67 13.89
C PRO A 432 2.12 8.08 12.84
N GLY A 433 3.17 7.27 12.64
CA GLY A 433 4.23 7.51 11.67
C GLY A 433 3.96 6.99 10.25
N LEU A 434 2.82 6.35 10.01
CA LEU A 434 2.45 5.85 8.68
C LEU A 434 1.93 6.98 7.78
N THR A 435 2.09 6.80 6.47
CA THR A 435 1.50 7.68 5.44
C THR A 435 0.06 7.26 5.10
N ALA A 436 -0.69 8.15 4.44
CA ALA A 436 -2.04 7.83 3.96
C ALA A 436 -2.04 6.61 3.02
N ASP A 437 -1.05 6.51 2.13
CA ASP A 437 -0.91 5.37 1.20
C ASP A 437 -0.65 4.06 1.94
N GLN A 438 0.18 4.08 2.99
CA GLN A 438 0.42 2.88 3.80
C GLN A 438 -0.87 2.44 4.50
N ILE A 439 -1.61 3.37 5.10
CA ILE A 439 -2.91 3.06 5.73
C ILE A 439 -3.90 2.50 4.71
N LYS A 440 -4.04 3.15 3.54
CA LYS A 440 -4.89 2.69 2.41
C LYS A 440 -4.49 1.27 1.98
N GLN A 441 -3.20 1.01 1.79
CA GLN A 441 -2.67 -0.30 1.41
C GLN A 441 -3.00 -1.38 2.46
N ALA A 442 -2.85 -1.09 3.75
CA ALA A 442 -3.19 -2.05 4.80
C ALA A 442 -4.68 -2.37 4.85
N LEU A 443 -5.55 -1.38 4.62
CA LEU A 443 -6.99 -1.62 4.53
C LEU A 443 -7.33 -2.52 3.34
N MET A 444 -6.69 -2.33 2.18
CA MET A 444 -6.91 -3.15 0.98
C MET A 444 -6.34 -4.56 1.11
N GLU A 445 -5.11 -4.74 1.59
CA GLU A 445 -4.46 -6.06 1.72
C GLU A 445 -5.09 -6.96 2.77
N SER A 446 -5.77 -6.36 3.75
CA SER A 446 -6.39 -7.08 4.86
C SER A 446 -7.87 -7.40 4.65
N ALA A 447 -8.47 -6.83 3.61
CA ALA A 447 -9.87 -7.00 3.29
C ALA A 447 -10.22 -8.49 3.16
N TYR A 448 -11.46 -8.81 3.54
CA TYR A 448 -12.03 -10.12 3.30
C TYR A 448 -12.49 -10.19 1.85
N ASP A 449 -11.71 -10.87 1.00
CA ASP A 449 -12.00 -11.11 -0.42
C ASP A 449 -13.38 -11.77 -0.59
N LEU A 450 -14.28 -11.09 -1.31
CA LEU A 450 -15.65 -11.49 -1.61
C LEU A 450 -15.82 -11.45 -3.13
N GLY A 451 -16.81 -12.17 -3.66
CA GLY A 451 -17.07 -12.15 -5.09
C GLY A 451 -16.04 -12.97 -5.89
N GLN A 452 -15.45 -12.34 -6.91
CA GLN A 452 -14.44 -13.00 -7.73
C GLN A 452 -13.09 -12.92 -7.02
N LYS A 453 -12.35 -14.04 -6.99
CA LYS A 453 -11.00 -14.07 -6.40
C LYS A 453 -10.16 -12.93 -6.96
N GLY A 454 -9.64 -12.09 -6.07
CA GLY A 454 -8.87 -10.92 -6.46
C GLY A 454 -9.60 -9.63 -6.13
N ARG A 455 -9.19 -8.55 -6.80
CA ARG A 455 -9.94 -7.30 -6.81
C ARG A 455 -11.01 -7.36 -7.90
N ASP A 456 -12.28 -7.13 -7.57
CA ASP A 456 -13.39 -7.05 -8.53
C ASP A 456 -14.13 -5.71 -8.47
N ASP A 457 -14.96 -5.44 -9.48
CA ASP A 457 -15.63 -4.14 -9.63
C ASP A 457 -16.76 -3.94 -8.58
N ASP A 458 -17.25 -5.01 -7.92
CA ASP A 458 -18.35 -4.95 -6.95
C ASP A 458 -17.86 -4.67 -5.52
N TYR A 459 -16.92 -5.48 -5.06
CA TYR A 459 -16.41 -5.49 -3.68
C TYR A 459 -15.08 -4.75 -3.53
N GLY A 460 -14.46 -4.32 -4.63
CA GLY A 460 -13.08 -3.85 -4.62
C GLY A 460 -12.13 -4.97 -4.20
N TYR A 461 -11.23 -4.71 -3.25
CA TYR A 461 -10.38 -5.75 -2.65
C TYR A 461 -11.12 -6.63 -1.64
N GLY A 462 -12.40 -6.33 -1.35
CA GLY A 462 -13.24 -7.09 -0.44
C GLY A 462 -13.85 -6.24 0.67
N ARG A 463 -14.51 -6.92 1.62
CA ARG A 463 -15.09 -6.25 2.80
C ARG A 463 -13.98 -5.78 3.74
N LEU A 464 -14.11 -4.56 4.24
CA LEU A 464 -13.28 -4.00 5.31
C LEU A 464 -13.10 -4.97 6.49
N ASP A 465 -11.85 -5.04 6.97
CA ASP A 465 -11.48 -5.81 8.14
C ASP A 465 -10.49 -5.06 9.05
N ILE A 466 -11.01 -4.50 10.14
CA ILE A 466 -10.26 -3.58 11.00
C ILE A 466 -9.19 -4.31 11.80
N TYR A 467 -9.52 -5.49 12.33
CA TYR A 467 -8.56 -6.27 13.12
C TYR A 467 -7.35 -6.68 12.27
N ARG A 468 -7.58 -7.19 11.05
CA ARG A 468 -6.47 -7.58 10.16
C ARG A 468 -5.64 -6.39 9.70
N SER A 469 -6.28 -5.28 9.33
CA SER A 469 -5.53 -4.07 8.93
C SER A 469 -4.60 -3.56 10.05
N LEU A 470 -5.00 -3.67 11.33
CA LEU A 470 -4.11 -3.40 12.46
C LEU A 470 -2.93 -4.37 12.59
N LYS A 471 -3.11 -5.62 12.18
CA LYS A 471 -2.04 -6.63 12.19
C LYS A 471 -1.05 -6.47 11.04
N ALA A 472 -1.43 -5.83 9.93
CA ALA A 472 -0.56 -5.62 8.78
C ALA A 472 0.75 -4.87 9.12
N PHE A 473 0.74 -4.02 10.15
CA PHE A 473 1.92 -3.30 10.66
C PHE A 473 2.44 -3.80 12.01
N GLY A 474 1.80 -4.83 12.57
CA GLY A 474 2.20 -5.38 13.86
C GLY A 474 3.54 -6.09 13.77
N THR A 475 4.32 -6.04 14.85
CA THR A 475 5.50 -6.90 14.96
C THR A 475 5.06 -8.36 14.97
N LEU A 476 5.66 -9.19 14.11
CA LEU A 476 5.42 -10.62 14.11
C LEU A 476 5.76 -11.20 15.48
N GLN A 477 4.77 -11.83 16.12
CA GLN A 477 4.96 -12.50 17.39
C GLN A 477 5.83 -13.75 17.18
N ARG A 478 6.72 -14.03 18.14
CA ARG A 478 7.57 -15.23 18.11
C ARG A 478 6.90 -16.37 18.87
N TYR A 479 6.91 -17.56 18.27
CA TYR A 479 6.31 -18.78 18.80
C TYR A 479 7.33 -19.91 18.79
N ALA A 480 7.29 -20.77 19.82
CA ALA A 480 7.99 -22.04 19.76
C ALA A 480 7.29 -22.99 18.78
N SER A 481 8.05 -23.80 18.06
CA SER A 481 7.51 -24.88 17.23
C SER A 481 6.94 -26.03 18.09
N PRO A 482 5.77 -26.62 17.74
CA PRO A 482 4.85 -26.19 16.68
C PRO A 482 3.96 -25.02 17.11
N ALA A 483 3.50 -24.23 16.14
CA ALA A 483 2.61 -23.08 16.38
C ALA A 483 1.42 -23.07 15.41
N ALA A 484 0.25 -22.70 15.93
CA ALA A 484 -0.94 -22.45 15.12
C ALA A 484 -1.06 -20.94 14.84
N LEU A 485 -0.86 -20.53 13.59
CA LEU A 485 -0.88 -19.12 13.18
C LEU A 485 -2.18 -18.78 12.45
N GLY A 486 -2.79 -17.64 12.77
CA GLY A 486 -3.88 -17.07 11.98
C GLY A 486 -3.36 -16.24 10.79
N TRP A 487 -4.24 -15.41 10.23
CA TRP A 487 -3.91 -14.49 9.15
C TRP A 487 -2.79 -13.50 9.54
N GLU A 488 -2.69 -13.16 10.82
CA GLU A 488 -1.65 -12.27 11.38
C GLU A 488 -0.20 -12.75 11.15
N GLY A 489 0.01 -14.05 10.90
CA GLY A 489 1.34 -14.62 10.73
C GLY A 489 2.12 -14.73 12.05
N GLY A 490 3.44 -14.85 11.96
CA GLY A 490 4.31 -15.01 13.12
C GLY A 490 5.69 -15.57 12.78
N THR A 491 6.62 -15.52 13.72
CA THR A 491 7.92 -16.18 13.61
C THR A 491 7.93 -17.46 14.42
N VAL A 492 8.09 -18.60 13.77
CA VAL A 492 8.13 -19.92 14.44
C VAL A 492 9.58 -20.36 14.54
N SER A 493 10.05 -20.65 15.75
CA SER A 493 11.45 -21.02 16.01
C SER A 493 11.57 -22.41 16.62
N ALA A 494 12.61 -23.15 16.20
CA ALA A 494 13.04 -24.39 16.84
C ALA A 494 14.39 -24.19 17.56
N GLY A 495 14.47 -24.62 18.82
CA GLY A 495 15.64 -24.48 19.70
C GLY A 495 15.26 -24.54 21.17
N SER A 496 16.27 -24.60 22.05
CA SER A 496 16.06 -24.55 23.51
C SER A 496 15.76 -23.13 23.99
N ALA A 497 14.86 -23.01 24.99
CA ALA A 497 14.49 -21.70 25.55
C ALA A 497 15.70 -21.01 26.18
N GLY A 498 16.03 -19.79 25.74
CA GLY A 498 17.15 -18.99 26.25
C GLY A 498 18.41 -19.00 25.39
N GLU A 499 18.44 -19.76 24.30
CA GLU A 499 19.52 -19.75 23.30
C GLU A 499 19.05 -19.13 21.98
N GLU A 500 19.99 -18.69 21.13
CA GLU A 500 19.63 -18.28 19.77
C GLU A 500 19.09 -19.51 19.00
N PRO A 501 17.91 -19.39 18.37
CA PRO A 501 17.29 -20.52 17.70
C PRO A 501 18.11 -20.95 16.48
N ALA A 502 18.27 -22.26 16.32
CA ALA A 502 18.99 -22.82 15.18
C ALA A 502 18.22 -22.63 13.87
N VAL A 503 16.88 -22.59 13.94
CA VAL A 503 16.00 -22.42 12.79
C VAL A 503 14.84 -21.51 13.16
N GLU A 504 14.56 -20.51 12.33
CA GLU A 504 13.39 -19.63 12.42
C GLU A 504 12.70 -19.49 11.07
N LEU A 505 11.38 -19.66 11.06
CA LEU A 505 10.53 -19.36 9.92
C LEU A 505 9.67 -18.14 10.24
N ALA A 506 9.95 -17.02 9.60
CA ALA A 506 9.06 -15.85 9.62
C ALA A 506 7.98 -16.03 8.54
N VAL A 507 6.73 -16.07 9.00
CA VAL A 507 5.52 -16.11 8.19
C VAL A 507 4.93 -14.69 8.19
N PRO A 508 5.04 -13.93 7.08
CA PRO A 508 4.47 -12.59 7.00
C PRO A 508 2.96 -12.60 7.22
N THR A 509 2.44 -11.47 7.68
CA THR A 509 0.99 -11.24 7.76
C THR A 509 0.33 -11.40 6.39
N GLY A 510 -0.76 -12.15 6.34
CA GLY A 510 -1.46 -12.50 5.11
C GLY A 510 -0.71 -13.45 4.20
N ALA A 511 0.37 -14.10 4.66
CA ALA A 511 1.11 -15.05 3.83
C ALA A 511 0.31 -16.30 3.48
N PHE A 512 -0.68 -16.68 4.29
CA PHE A 512 -1.65 -17.72 3.92
C PHE A 512 -3.01 -17.09 3.66
N ALA A 513 -3.65 -17.53 2.58
CA ALA A 513 -5.04 -17.20 2.31
C ALA A 513 -5.90 -17.55 3.53
N LEU A 514 -6.88 -16.69 3.81
CA LEU A 514 -7.79 -16.93 4.91
C LEU A 514 -8.47 -18.30 4.76
N GLN A 515 -8.36 -19.11 5.80
CA GLN A 515 -9.08 -20.36 5.90
C GLN A 515 -10.26 -20.15 6.84
N VAL A 516 -11.48 -20.42 6.38
CA VAL A 516 -12.70 -20.40 7.22
C VAL A 516 -13.33 -21.79 7.27
N ASP A 517 -13.94 -22.14 8.39
CA ASP A 517 -14.72 -23.36 8.52
C ASP A 517 -16.17 -23.17 8.05
N SER A 518 -16.97 -24.25 8.12
CA SER A 518 -18.38 -24.22 7.72
C SER A 518 -19.26 -23.31 8.59
N THR A 519 -18.74 -22.80 9.70
CA THR A 519 -19.40 -21.84 10.59
C THR A 519 -18.93 -20.40 10.34
N GLY A 520 -17.99 -20.19 9.42
CA GLY A 520 -17.38 -18.89 9.14
C GLY A 520 -16.24 -18.52 10.10
N THR A 521 -15.81 -19.44 10.96
CA THR A 521 -14.71 -19.19 11.92
C THR A 521 -13.37 -19.37 11.24
N GLU A 522 -12.43 -18.46 11.50
CA GLU A 522 -11.08 -18.54 10.95
C GLU A 522 -10.32 -19.76 11.49
N LYS A 523 -9.77 -20.57 10.58
CA LYS A 523 -8.88 -21.68 10.91
C LYS A 523 -7.43 -21.22 10.88
N LYS A 524 -6.67 -21.64 11.89
CA LYS A 524 -5.24 -21.43 11.97
C LYS A 524 -4.46 -22.48 11.17
N ILE A 525 -3.33 -22.07 10.60
CA ILE A 525 -2.37 -22.94 9.93
C ILE A 525 -1.35 -23.45 10.98
N ASN A 526 -1.21 -24.76 11.08
CA ASN A 526 -0.24 -25.38 11.98
C ASN A 526 1.13 -25.43 11.33
N ILE A 527 2.04 -24.56 11.74
CA ILE A 527 3.45 -24.55 11.34
C ILE A 527 4.23 -25.43 12.32
N SER A 528 5.02 -26.37 11.82
CA SER A 528 5.98 -27.11 12.63
C SER A 528 7.36 -27.11 12.00
N ILE A 529 8.37 -27.01 12.86
CA ILE A 529 9.79 -27.19 12.59
C ILE A 529 10.27 -28.28 13.54
N SER A 530 10.81 -29.37 13.01
CA SER A 530 11.31 -30.49 13.80
C SER A 530 12.65 -30.99 13.28
N GLU A 531 13.50 -31.49 14.17
CA GLU A 531 14.70 -32.23 13.75
C GLU A 531 14.31 -33.39 12.83
N ALA A 532 15.12 -33.62 11.80
CA ALA A 532 14.93 -34.71 10.86
C ALA A 532 16.23 -35.49 10.74
N LYS A 533 16.12 -36.82 10.64
CA LYS A 533 17.27 -37.61 10.19
C LYS A 533 17.60 -37.21 8.76
N SER A 534 18.86 -36.91 8.49
CA SER A 534 19.29 -36.56 7.13
C SER A 534 18.93 -37.71 6.17
N PRO A 535 18.09 -37.46 5.15
CA PRO A 535 17.59 -38.51 4.26
C PRO A 535 18.64 -39.03 3.27
N GLY A 536 19.76 -38.34 3.13
CA GLY A 536 20.89 -38.75 2.30
C GLY A 536 22.10 -37.84 2.53
N SER A 537 23.29 -38.29 2.18
CA SER A 537 24.48 -37.43 2.21
C SER A 537 24.43 -36.37 1.11
N PHE A 538 25.10 -35.24 1.35
CA PHE A 538 25.42 -34.31 0.29
C PHE A 538 26.35 -34.95 -0.75
N PRO A 539 26.27 -34.53 -2.03
CA PRO A 539 27.26 -34.88 -3.04
C PRO A 539 28.68 -34.43 -2.66
N GLU A 540 29.69 -35.06 -3.27
CA GLU A 540 31.10 -34.76 -3.03
C GLU A 540 31.39 -33.25 -3.21
N GLY A 541 32.16 -32.68 -2.27
CA GLY A 541 32.53 -31.26 -2.27
C GLY A 541 31.59 -30.34 -1.47
N ILE A 542 30.39 -30.80 -1.10
CA ILE A 542 29.48 -30.02 -0.23
C ILE A 542 29.60 -30.51 1.21
N ILE A 543 29.88 -29.59 2.13
CA ILE A 543 30.10 -29.89 3.56
C ILE A 543 28.83 -29.56 4.34
N SER A 544 28.37 -30.46 5.20
CA SER A 544 27.22 -30.18 6.07
C SER A 544 27.49 -28.98 6.97
N GLY A 545 26.57 -28.01 6.99
CA GLY A 545 26.64 -26.81 7.83
C GLY A 545 25.60 -26.74 8.92
N SER A 546 24.66 -27.69 8.96
CA SER A 546 23.64 -27.87 10.00
C SER A 546 23.18 -29.32 10.05
N GLU A 547 22.45 -29.69 11.10
CA GLU A 547 21.58 -30.87 11.06
C GLU A 547 20.42 -30.67 10.07
N ALA A 548 19.83 -31.76 9.59
CA ALA A 548 18.63 -31.70 8.77
C ALA A 548 17.40 -31.43 9.65
N PHE A 549 16.46 -30.66 9.13
CA PHE A 549 15.19 -30.35 9.80
C PHE A 549 14.03 -30.38 8.80
N ALA A 550 12.86 -30.75 9.29
CA ALA A 550 11.63 -30.75 8.51
C ALA A 550 10.78 -29.53 8.88
N ILE A 551 10.22 -28.87 7.88
CA ILE A 551 9.20 -27.85 8.06
C ILE A 551 7.88 -28.34 7.43
N SER A 552 6.77 -28.18 8.14
CA SER A 552 5.44 -28.56 7.67
C SER A 552 4.38 -27.49 7.95
N TRP A 553 3.46 -27.28 7.02
CA TRP A 553 2.25 -26.47 7.22
C TRP A 553 1.03 -26.94 6.41
N GLY A 554 1.02 -28.21 6.00
CA GLY A 554 -0.03 -28.79 5.16
C GLY A 554 0.13 -28.44 3.68
N GLU A 555 -0.97 -28.50 2.92
CA GLU A 555 -0.99 -28.35 1.45
C GLU A 555 -1.31 -26.92 0.99
N VAL A 556 -1.64 -26.01 1.92
CA VAL A 556 -1.96 -24.61 1.58
C VAL A 556 -0.70 -23.92 1.09
N LEU A 557 -0.74 -23.41 -0.14
CA LEU A 557 0.35 -22.62 -0.69
C LEU A 557 0.30 -21.20 -0.12
N PRO A 558 1.46 -20.65 0.29
CA PRO A 558 1.50 -19.28 0.75
C PRO A 558 1.34 -18.30 -0.43
N GLU A 559 0.57 -17.24 -0.21
CA GLU A 559 0.33 -16.10 -1.13
C GLU A 559 1.41 -15.01 -0.98
N LYS A 560 2.29 -15.10 0.02
CA LYS A 560 3.52 -14.30 0.16
C LYS A 560 4.69 -15.22 0.52
N VAL A 561 5.91 -14.88 0.11
CA VAL A 561 7.10 -15.67 0.48
C VAL A 561 7.28 -15.78 1.99
N LEU A 562 7.72 -16.95 2.47
CA LEU A 562 8.12 -17.14 3.86
C LEU A 562 9.64 -16.97 3.98
N ASN A 563 10.13 -16.41 5.08
CA ASN A 563 11.55 -16.14 5.28
C ASN A 563 12.14 -17.12 6.28
N LEU A 564 13.00 -18.02 5.81
CA LEU A 564 13.69 -19.00 6.63
C LEU A 564 15.09 -18.50 6.99
N THR A 565 15.38 -18.47 8.29
CA THR A 565 16.71 -18.19 8.85
C THR A 565 17.23 -19.47 9.50
N VAL A 566 18.43 -19.89 9.12
CA VAL A 566 19.08 -21.10 9.65
C VAL A 566 20.49 -20.77 10.09
N LYS A 567 20.83 -21.09 11.33
CA LYS A 567 22.21 -20.98 11.82
C LYS A 567 23.11 -21.88 10.97
N ALA A 568 24.26 -21.35 10.56
CA ALA A 568 25.22 -22.06 9.73
C ALA A 568 26.59 -22.09 10.40
N GLU A 569 27.16 -23.27 10.55
CA GLU A 569 28.50 -23.44 11.13
C GLU A 569 29.37 -24.21 10.14
N LEU A 570 30.54 -23.66 9.82
CA LEU A 570 31.55 -24.37 9.03
C LEU A 570 32.47 -25.14 10.00
N PRO A 571 32.63 -26.47 9.86
CA PRO A 571 33.49 -27.23 10.77
C PRO A 571 34.92 -26.69 10.77
N ALA A 572 35.56 -26.64 11.95
CA ALA A 572 36.88 -26.03 12.14
C ALA A 572 37.97 -26.62 11.24
N SER A 573 37.85 -27.89 10.82
CA SER A 573 38.77 -28.54 9.87
C SER A 573 38.79 -27.88 8.48
N TYR A 574 37.76 -27.11 8.14
CA TYR A 574 37.62 -26.37 6.87
C TYR A 574 37.76 -24.85 7.03
N ALA A 575 37.91 -24.35 8.27
CA ALA A 575 37.98 -22.92 8.59
C ALA A 575 39.41 -22.33 8.53
N TYR A 576 40.33 -22.93 7.77
CA TYR A 576 41.71 -22.46 7.67
C TYR A 576 41.86 -21.24 6.73
N GLY A 577 42.32 -20.10 7.26
CA GLY A 577 42.58 -18.86 6.50
C GLY A 577 41.42 -17.85 6.57
N SER A 578 41.72 -16.56 6.39
CA SER A 578 40.75 -15.45 6.48
C SER A 578 39.72 -15.38 5.35
N GLU A 579 39.79 -16.29 4.38
CA GLU A 579 38.92 -16.36 3.20
C GLU A 579 38.64 -17.82 2.85
N SER A 580 37.72 -18.45 3.58
CA SER A 580 37.28 -19.81 3.26
C SER A 580 36.63 -19.82 1.87
N GLY A 581 37.16 -20.61 0.93
CA GLY A 581 36.65 -20.76 -0.45
C GLY A 581 35.30 -21.51 -0.53
N TYR A 582 34.40 -21.27 0.42
CA TYR A 582 33.08 -21.88 0.53
C TYR A 582 32.01 -20.83 0.85
N LEU A 583 30.80 -21.06 0.36
CA LEU A 583 29.60 -20.27 0.67
C LEU A 583 28.50 -21.18 1.20
N ALA A 584 27.77 -20.71 2.21
CA ALA A 584 26.65 -21.42 2.80
C ALA A 584 25.39 -21.27 1.93
N TYR A 585 24.75 -22.41 1.65
CA TYR A 585 23.48 -22.49 0.95
C TYR A 585 22.49 -23.36 1.71
N LEU A 586 21.20 -23.02 1.58
CA LEU A 586 20.09 -23.87 1.97
C LEU A 586 19.84 -24.89 0.86
N TYR A 587 19.71 -26.16 1.25
CA TYR A 587 19.31 -27.25 0.38
C TYR A 587 17.98 -27.83 0.82
N ARG A 588 17.15 -28.22 -0.15
CA ARG A 588 15.89 -28.92 0.05
C ARG A 588 16.00 -30.36 -0.45
N TRP A 589 15.47 -31.31 0.30
CA TRP A 589 15.39 -32.70 -0.15
C TRP A 589 14.24 -32.87 -1.14
N SER A 590 14.53 -33.36 -2.34
CA SER A 590 13.53 -33.62 -3.38
C SER A 590 12.75 -34.92 -3.22
N GLY A 591 13.14 -35.76 -2.26
CA GLY A 591 12.74 -37.18 -2.19
C GLY A 591 13.85 -38.13 -2.65
N SER A 592 14.79 -37.64 -3.47
CA SER A 592 15.91 -38.45 -3.98
C SER A 592 17.29 -37.79 -3.84
N ARG A 593 17.36 -36.46 -3.76
CA ARG A 593 18.61 -35.70 -3.66
C ARG A 593 18.41 -34.35 -2.99
N TRP A 594 19.52 -33.74 -2.58
CA TRP A 594 19.54 -32.35 -2.12
C TRP A 594 19.58 -31.40 -3.31
N VAL A 595 18.63 -30.47 -3.40
CA VAL A 595 18.55 -29.41 -4.43
C VAL A 595 18.78 -28.07 -3.76
N ARG A 596 19.63 -27.21 -4.35
CA ARG A 596 19.93 -25.90 -3.79
C ARG A 596 18.72 -24.98 -3.89
N ALA A 597 18.28 -24.42 -2.76
CA ALA A 597 17.10 -23.56 -2.66
C ALA A 597 17.44 -22.06 -2.65
N GLY A 598 18.57 -21.69 -2.05
CA GLY A 598 19.03 -20.29 -1.93
C GLY A 598 20.26 -20.18 -1.03
N GLY A 599 20.89 -19.01 -0.89
CA GLY A 599 22.03 -18.83 0.01
C GLY A 599 23.12 -17.93 -0.55
N GLY A 600 24.36 -18.41 -0.59
CA GLY A 600 25.51 -17.64 -1.07
C GLY A 600 26.12 -16.76 0.00
N PHE A 601 25.99 -17.15 1.28
CA PHE A 601 26.52 -16.39 2.41
C PHE A 601 27.96 -16.79 2.73
N SER A 602 28.79 -15.82 3.10
CA SER A 602 30.16 -16.09 3.56
C SER A 602 30.17 -16.62 4.99
N THR A 603 31.31 -17.18 5.42
CA THR A 603 31.55 -17.65 6.79
C THR A 603 31.45 -16.57 7.86
N VAL A 604 31.48 -15.29 7.47
CA VAL A 604 31.28 -14.16 8.38
C VAL A 604 29.81 -14.06 8.82
N VAL A 605 28.87 -14.58 8.02
CA VAL A 605 27.44 -14.51 8.32
C VAL A 605 27.06 -15.73 9.17
N ALA A 606 26.58 -15.49 10.39
CA ALA A 606 26.19 -16.56 11.33
C ALA A 606 24.94 -17.36 10.92
N ALA A 607 24.22 -16.93 9.87
CA ALA A 607 22.99 -17.56 9.42
C ALA A 607 22.75 -17.42 7.91
N VAL A 608 22.13 -18.44 7.33
CA VAL A 608 21.58 -18.46 5.97
C VAL A 608 20.14 -17.94 6.01
N LYS A 609 19.84 -16.91 5.21
CA LYS A 609 18.49 -16.33 5.08
C LYS A 609 17.96 -16.54 3.67
N VAL A 610 16.87 -17.29 3.52
CA VAL A 610 16.33 -17.71 2.21
C VAL A 610 14.81 -17.65 2.23
N SER A 611 14.24 -17.15 1.13
CA SER A 611 12.79 -17.17 0.90
C SER A 611 12.34 -18.55 0.43
N ILE A 612 11.28 -19.09 1.02
CA ILE A 612 10.74 -20.42 0.67
C ILE A 612 9.24 -20.37 0.40
N TYR A 613 8.78 -21.30 -0.44
CA TYR A 613 7.36 -21.49 -0.80
C TYR A 613 6.81 -22.84 -0.39
N GLU A 614 7.67 -23.83 -0.20
CA GLU A 614 7.26 -25.22 -0.04
C GLU A 614 7.69 -25.77 1.33
N PRO A 615 6.84 -26.57 1.98
CA PRO A 615 7.30 -27.37 3.11
C PRO A 615 8.28 -28.45 2.61
N GLY A 616 8.99 -29.08 3.55
CA GLY A 616 9.92 -30.15 3.23
C GLY A 616 11.06 -30.27 4.23
N THR A 617 12.00 -31.16 3.89
CA THR A 617 13.24 -31.33 4.66
C THR A 617 14.33 -30.44 4.08
N TYR A 618 14.97 -29.67 4.95
CA TYR A 618 16.00 -28.72 4.60
C TYR A 618 17.28 -28.97 5.40
N GLN A 619 18.42 -28.56 4.85
CA GLN A 619 19.72 -28.62 5.50
C GLN A 619 20.65 -27.55 4.92
N VAL A 620 21.51 -26.95 5.75
CA VAL A 620 22.55 -26.04 5.27
C VAL A 620 23.74 -26.87 4.76
N GLY A 621 24.23 -26.51 3.59
CA GLY A 621 25.44 -27.07 2.99
C GLY A 621 26.40 -25.97 2.54
N TRP A 622 27.68 -26.13 2.85
CA TRP A 622 28.76 -25.27 2.37
C TRP A 622 29.23 -25.79 1.01
N SER A 623 28.97 -25.03 -0.04
CA SER A 623 29.47 -25.30 -1.40
C SER A 623 30.77 -24.56 -1.65
N PRO A 624 31.67 -25.08 -2.50
CA PRO A 624 32.80 -24.29 -2.98
C PRO A 624 32.32 -22.97 -3.57
N ALA A 625 33.00 -21.88 -3.20
CA ALA A 625 32.78 -20.59 -3.81
C ALA A 625 33.15 -20.64 -5.30
N PRO A 626 32.54 -19.82 -6.16
CA PRO A 626 32.89 -19.78 -7.57
C PRO A 626 34.39 -19.49 -7.75
N ALA A 627 35.09 -20.38 -8.46
CA ALA A 627 36.55 -20.34 -8.57
C ALA A 627 37.07 -19.28 -9.56
N ASN A 628 36.20 -18.75 -10.43
CA ASN A 628 36.55 -17.80 -11.48
C ASN A 628 35.77 -16.50 -11.32
N ASP A 629 36.38 -15.40 -11.75
CA ASP A 629 35.73 -14.09 -11.88
C ASP A 629 34.73 -14.02 -13.05
N ARG A 630 34.49 -15.14 -13.75
CA ARG A 630 33.63 -15.21 -14.94
C ARG A 630 32.97 -16.58 -15.13
N ILE A 631 31.69 -16.55 -15.51
CA ILE A 631 30.91 -17.68 -16.00
C ILE A 631 30.49 -17.39 -17.45
N ALA A 632 31.00 -18.18 -18.40
CA ALA A 632 30.74 -18.00 -19.82
C ALA A 632 30.89 -19.31 -20.60
N GLY A 633 30.09 -19.45 -21.66
CA GLY A 633 30.27 -20.45 -22.72
C GLY A 633 30.76 -19.82 -24.03
N SER A 634 30.85 -20.64 -25.08
CA SER A 634 31.17 -20.17 -26.44
C SER A 634 30.03 -19.36 -27.07
N ASP A 635 28.80 -19.57 -26.59
CA ASP A 635 27.59 -18.90 -27.01
C ASP A 635 26.59 -18.76 -25.85
N ARG A 636 25.40 -18.25 -26.13
CA ARG A 636 24.33 -18.04 -25.14
C ARG A 636 23.77 -19.34 -24.56
N ILE A 637 23.78 -20.43 -25.35
CA ILE A 637 23.26 -21.73 -24.92
C ILE A 637 24.22 -22.30 -23.87
N THR A 638 25.48 -22.42 -24.25
CA THR A 638 26.55 -22.94 -23.38
C THR A 638 26.81 -22.05 -22.17
N THR A 639 26.59 -20.73 -22.26
CA THR A 639 26.61 -19.83 -21.10
C THR A 639 25.46 -20.13 -20.14
N ALA A 640 24.22 -20.29 -20.63
CA ALA A 640 23.09 -20.70 -19.81
C ALA A 640 23.32 -22.06 -19.13
N LEU A 641 23.94 -23.03 -19.84
CA LEU A 641 24.33 -24.32 -19.26
C LEU A 641 25.39 -24.18 -18.16
N ALA A 642 26.38 -23.31 -18.33
CA ALA A 642 27.40 -23.04 -17.31
C ALA A 642 26.78 -22.39 -16.06
N ILE A 643 25.86 -21.44 -16.25
CA ILE A 643 25.09 -20.81 -15.16
C ILE A 643 24.25 -21.85 -14.42
N ALA A 644 23.56 -22.75 -15.14
CA ALA A 644 22.75 -23.80 -14.53
C ALA A 644 23.60 -24.77 -13.68
N ARG A 645 24.80 -25.14 -14.15
CA ARG A 645 25.73 -25.98 -13.38
C ARG A 645 26.24 -25.29 -12.12
N GLU A 646 26.50 -23.99 -12.20
CA GLU A 646 26.91 -23.19 -11.04
C GLU A 646 25.77 -23.07 -10.02
N ALA A 647 24.56 -22.73 -10.48
CA ALA A 647 23.41 -22.51 -9.62
C ALA A 647 22.88 -23.83 -9.01
N PHE A 648 22.89 -24.93 -9.77
CA PHE A 648 22.27 -26.21 -9.40
C PHE A 648 23.27 -27.38 -9.57
N PRO A 649 24.38 -27.40 -8.82
CA PRO A 649 25.44 -28.40 -8.98
C PRO A 649 24.99 -29.83 -8.60
N THR A 650 23.85 -29.94 -7.93
CA THR A 650 23.27 -31.21 -7.45
C THR A 650 22.01 -31.62 -8.24
N GLY A 651 21.73 -30.95 -9.36
CA GLY A 651 20.52 -31.15 -10.16
C GLY A 651 19.33 -30.30 -9.71
N ALA A 652 18.22 -30.43 -10.43
CA ALA A 652 16.97 -29.71 -10.16
C ALA A 652 15.75 -30.57 -10.55
N ASP A 653 14.67 -30.53 -9.77
CA ASP A 653 13.45 -31.30 -10.08
C ASP A 653 12.59 -30.64 -11.17
N THR A 654 12.75 -29.33 -11.33
CA THR A 654 12.10 -28.55 -12.37
C THR A 654 13.16 -27.86 -13.22
N VAL A 655 12.89 -27.77 -14.52
CA VAL A 655 13.66 -26.94 -15.47
C VAL A 655 12.71 -25.98 -16.18
N VAL A 656 13.10 -24.71 -16.31
CA VAL A 656 12.40 -23.73 -17.12
C VAL A 656 13.10 -23.63 -18.48
N ILE A 657 12.34 -23.76 -19.57
CA ILE A 657 12.83 -23.64 -20.94
C ILE A 657 12.29 -22.36 -21.56
N ALA A 658 13.21 -21.55 -22.07
CA ALA A 658 12.90 -20.33 -22.81
C ALA A 658 13.63 -20.32 -24.15
N ARG A 659 13.13 -19.51 -25.09
CA ARG A 659 13.83 -19.34 -26.37
C ARG A 659 15.05 -18.43 -26.24
N ALA A 660 16.08 -18.73 -27.02
CA ALA A 660 17.39 -18.11 -26.88
C ALA A 660 17.55 -16.80 -27.66
N ASP A 661 16.77 -16.60 -28.73
CA ASP A 661 16.97 -15.59 -29.76
C ASP A 661 16.15 -14.30 -29.56
N ASP A 662 14.93 -14.42 -29.03
CA ASP A 662 14.03 -13.30 -28.68
C ASP A 662 13.15 -13.71 -27.49
N PHE A 663 13.43 -13.18 -26.31
CA PHE A 663 13.02 -13.79 -25.02
C PHE A 663 12.03 -12.95 -24.18
N PRO A 664 11.00 -12.29 -24.76
CA PRO A 664 10.06 -11.47 -23.99
C PRO A 664 9.24 -12.34 -23.02
N ASP A 665 8.92 -13.57 -23.42
CA ASP A 665 8.20 -14.56 -22.60
C ASP A 665 9.00 -15.04 -21.38
N ALA A 666 10.33 -14.90 -21.41
CA ALA A 666 11.21 -15.38 -20.36
C ALA A 666 11.44 -14.36 -19.23
N LEU A 667 11.14 -13.08 -19.48
CA LEU A 667 11.44 -11.97 -18.56
C LEU A 667 10.71 -12.09 -17.23
N ALA A 668 9.51 -12.66 -17.25
CA ALA A 668 8.72 -12.94 -16.05
C ALA A 668 9.15 -14.23 -15.33
N GLY A 669 10.05 -15.02 -15.92
CA GLY A 669 10.34 -16.39 -15.51
C GLY A 669 11.16 -16.52 -14.24
N ALA A 670 11.96 -15.52 -13.85
CA ALA A 670 12.90 -15.63 -12.73
C ALA A 670 12.22 -15.90 -11.38
N PRO A 671 11.15 -15.18 -10.97
CA PRO A 671 10.42 -15.52 -9.74
C PRO A 671 9.86 -16.94 -9.73
N LEU A 672 9.32 -17.40 -10.86
CA LEU A 672 8.78 -18.75 -10.98
C LEU A 672 9.89 -19.81 -10.92
N ALA A 673 11.02 -19.57 -11.57
CA ALA A 673 12.18 -20.45 -11.53
C ALA A 673 12.74 -20.57 -10.10
N TYR A 674 12.80 -19.46 -9.37
CA TYR A 674 13.23 -19.46 -7.96
C TYR A 674 12.28 -20.24 -7.05
N LYS A 675 10.96 -20.05 -7.21
CA LYS A 675 9.93 -20.81 -6.48
C LYS A 675 10.11 -22.32 -6.61
N TYR A 676 10.51 -22.80 -7.79
CA TYR A 676 10.71 -24.23 -8.06
C TYR A 676 12.17 -24.70 -7.95
N HIS A 677 13.08 -23.84 -7.48
CA HIS A 677 14.51 -24.14 -7.42
C HIS A 677 15.05 -24.68 -8.75
N ALA A 678 14.71 -23.98 -9.85
CA ALA A 678 14.91 -24.43 -11.21
C ALA A 678 15.87 -23.52 -11.99
N PRO A 679 16.74 -24.07 -12.85
CA PRO A 679 17.46 -23.27 -13.84
C PRO A 679 16.53 -22.83 -14.97
N ILE A 680 16.88 -21.70 -15.60
CA ILE A 680 16.35 -21.30 -16.90
C ILE A 680 17.37 -21.73 -17.96
N LEU A 681 17.00 -22.67 -18.84
CA LEU A 681 17.79 -23.09 -19.99
C LEU A 681 17.21 -22.51 -21.28
N LEU A 682 18.08 -22.37 -22.27
CA LEU A 682 17.75 -21.73 -23.54
C LEU A 682 17.71 -22.75 -24.69
N THR A 683 16.76 -22.59 -25.61
CA THR A 683 16.62 -23.40 -26.84
C THR A 683 16.37 -22.51 -28.05
N TYR A 684 16.56 -23.02 -29.27
CA TYR A 684 16.05 -22.34 -30.47
C TYR A 684 14.59 -22.70 -30.72
N PRO A 685 13.80 -21.87 -31.43
CA PRO A 685 12.35 -22.10 -31.58
C PRO A 685 11.99 -23.47 -32.17
N ASN A 686 12.72 -23.91 -33.19
CA ASN A 686 12.44 -25.14 -33.93
C ASN A 686 13.48 -26.25 -33.69
N GLU A 687 14.46 -26.00 -32.84
CA GLU A 687 15.57 -26.92 -32.61
C GLU A 687 15.98 -26.89 -31.14
N LEU A 688 15.96 -28.08 -30.52
CA LEU A 688 16.51 -28.31 -29.19
C LEU A 688 17.97 -28.75 -29.36
N PRO A 689 18.96 -27.93 -28.96
CA PRO A 689 20.37 -28.31 -29.03
C PRO A 689 20.62 -29.59 -28.22
N GLN A 690 21.51 -30.45 -28.72
CA GLN A 690 21.79 -31.74 -28.08
C GLN A 690 22.36 -31.55 -26.67
N GLU A 691 23.15 -30.51 -26.45
CA GLU A 691 23.74 -30.16 -25.16
C GLU A 691 22.66 -29.74 -24.15
N VAL A 692 21.58 -29.09 -24.61
CA VAL A 692 20.44 -28.72 -23.76
C VAL A 692 19.63 -29.96 -23.41
N TYR A 693 19.35 -30.84 -24.38
CA TYR A 693 18.68 -32.11 -24.13
C TYR A 693 19.44 -32.94 -23.08
N GLN A 694 20.76 -33.05 -23.22
CA GLN A 694 21.61 -33.76 -22.27
C GLN A 694 21.61 -33.08 -20.89
N ALA A 695 21.73 -31.75 -20.84
CA ALA A 695 21.70 -31.02 -19.58
C ALA A 695 20.37 -31.22 -18.81
N VAL A 696 19.23 -31.29 -19.49
CA VAL A 696 17.94 -31.59 -18.86
C VAL A 696 17.92 -33.00 -18.26
N GLN A 697 18.54 -33.98 -18.93
CA GLN A 697 18.71 -35.33 -18.37
C GLN A 697 19.67 -35.35 -17.17
N ASP A 698 20.80 -34.65 -17.26
CA ASP A 698 21.83 -34.59 -16.22
C ASP A 698 21.32 -33.89 -14.94
N LEU A 699 20.42 -32.92 -15.09
CA LEU A 699 19.73 -32.28 -13.96
C LEU A 699 18.75 -33.22 -13.25
N ASN A 700 18.42 -34.36 -13.87
CA ASN A 700 17.48 -35.38 -13.41
C ASN A 700 16.08 -34.82 -13.10
N THR A 701 15.61 -33.93 -13.98
CA THR A 701 14.33 -33.21 -13.80
C THR A 701 13.13 -34.15 -13.93
N ASN A 702 12.07 -33.89 -13.17
CA ASN A 702 10.79 -34.59 -13.31
C ASN A 702 9.67 -33.68 -13.82
N LYS A 703 9.95 -32.37 -13.94
CA LYS A 703 9.04 -31.37 -14.48
C LYS A 703 9.77 -30.38 -15.38
N ILE A 704 9.15 -30.02 -16.49
CA ILE A 704 9.67 -29.01 -17.42
C ILE A 704 8.59 -27.95 -17.62
N ILE A 705 8.97 -26.68 -17.47
CA ILE A 705 8.09 -25.54 -17.72
C ILE A 705 8.59 -24.83 -18.97
N ILE A 706 7.77 -24.74 -20.01
CA ILE A 706 8.10 -23.96 -21.22
C ILE A 706 7.47 -22.58 -21.09
N LEU A 707 8.25 -21.53 -21.30
CA LEU A 707 7.75 -20.14 -21.39
C LEU A 707 7.56 -19.73 -22.85
N GLY A 708 6.36 -19.28 -23.18
CA GLY A 708 5.97 -18.82 -24.51
C GLY A 708 5.20 -19.83 -25.34
N GLY A 709 4.51 -19.33 -26.35
CA GLY A 709 3.68 -20.12 -27.27
C GLY A 709 4.51 -21.02 -28.20
N THR A 710 3.83 -21.74 -29.08
CA THR A 710 4.48 -22.64 -30.06
C THR A 710 5.35 -21.90 -31.07
N GLY A 711 5.12 -20.61 -31.30
CA GLY A 711 6.01 -19.75 -32.09
C GLY A 711 7.34 -19.44 -31.37
N ALA A 712 7.34 -19.44 -30.03
CA ALA A 712 8.53 -19.22 -29.22
C ALA A 712 9.33 -20.52 -29.04
N VAL A 713 8.65 -21.61 -28.68
CA VAL A 713 9.22 -22.95 -28.56
C VAL A 713 8.24 -23.93 -29.21
N SER A 714 8.63 -24.50 -30.35
CA SER A 714 7.76 -25.35 -31.18
C SER A 714 7.23 -26.59 -30.45
N ALA A 715 6.10 -27.11 -30.94
CA ALA A 715 5.55 -28.39 -30.48
C ALA A 715 6.55 -29.56 -30.67
N ASN A 716 7.45 -29.47 -31.65
CA ASN A 716 8.50 -30.47 -31.87
C ASN A 716 9.55 -30.45 -30.75
N VAL A 717 9.96 -29.25 -30.30
CA VAL A 717 10.88 -29.11 -29.16
C VAL A 717 10.20 -29.59 -27.87
N GLU A 718 8.93 -29.23 -27.66
CA GLU A 718 8.13 -29.73 -26.54
C GLU A 718 8.02 -31.26 -26.53
N ALA A 719 7.72 -31.88 -27.68
CA ALA A 719 7.64 -33.34 -27.79
C ALA A 719 8.97 -34.04 -27.45
N LYS A 720 10.11 -33.44 -27.81
CA LYS A 720 11.43 -33.95 -27.41
C LYS A 720 11.63 -33.86 -25.89
N LEU A 721 11.29 -32.73 -25.28
CA LEU A 721 11.38 -32.53 -23.83
C LEU A 721 10.44 -33.46 -23.05
N ALA A 722 9.25 -33.75 -23.60
CA ALA A 722 8.27 -34.67 -23.02
C ALA A 722 8.75 -36.13 -22.93
N ASN A 723 9.79 -36.51 -23.67
CA ASN A 723 10.44 -37.82 -23.51
C ASN A 723 11.31 -37.91 -22.25
N ILE A 724 11.66 -36.77 -21.64
CA ILE A 724 12.46 -36.72 -20.41
C ILE A 724 11.55 -36.61 -19.19
N ALA A 725 10.61 -35.65 -19.20
CA ALA A 725 9.79 -35.34 -18.04
C ALA A 725 8.46 -34.67 -18.41
N ALA A 726 7.54 -34.55 -17.45
CA ALA A 726 6.24 -33.92 -17.67
C ALA A 726 6.40 -32.43 -18.04
N VAL A 727 5.84 -32.02 -19.17
CA VAL A 727 5.94 -30.64 -19.67
C VAL A 727 4.66 -29.86 -19.36
N LYS A 728 4.82 -28.65 -18.81
CA LYS A 728 3.78 -27.63 -18.70
C LYS A 728 4.18 -26.39 -19.48
N ARG A 729 3.40 -26.00 -20.47
CA ARG A 729 3.59 -24.75 -21.19
C ARG A 729 2.83 -23.60 -20.51
N LEU A 730 3.51 -22.48 -20.33
CA LEU A 730 2.92 -21.20 -19.92
C LEU A 730 3.04 -20.24 -21.08
N ALA A 731 1.91 -19.88 -21.68
CA ALA A 731 1.84 -19.05 -22.87
C ALA A 731 0.50 -18.34 -22.92
N GLY A 732 0.48 -17.17 -23.55
CA GLY A 732 -0.77 -16.61 -24.08
C GLY A 732 -0.59 -16.07 -25.49
N ASN A 733 -1.48 -15.17 -25.90
CA ASN A 733 -1.50 -14.68 -27.28
C ASN A 733 -0.32 -13.74 -27.57
N ASN A 734 0.20 -13.10 -26.53
CA ASN A 734 1.33 -12.20 -26.58
C ASN A 734 2.18 -12.29 -25.30
N ARG A 735 3.24 -11.49 -25.23
CA ARG A 735 4.18 -11.45 -24.08
C ARG A 735 3.53 -11.01 -22.76
N TYR A 736 2.51 -10.18 -22.82
CA TYR A 736 1.78 -9.68 -21.65
C TYR A 736 0.92 -10.80 -21.06
N ASP A 737 0.21 -11.55 -21.90
CA ASP A 737 -0.51 -12.75 -21.46
C ASP A 737 0.44 -13.81 -20.87
N THR A 738 1.60 -14.05 -21.51
CA THR A 738 2.57 -15.01 -20.97
C THR A 738 3.07 -14.58 -19.59
N ALA A 739 3.37 -13.30 -19.39
CA ALA A 739 3.75 -12.76 -18.08
C ALA A 739 2.62 -12.92 -17.04
N ALA A 740 1.36 -12.68 -17.42
CA ALA A 740 0.19 -12.93 -16.58
C ALA A 740 0.04 -14.41 -16.21
N ALA A 741 0.26 -15.34 -17.14
CA ALA A 741 0.23 -16.78 -16.88
C ALA A 741 1.35 -17.24 -15.92
N VAL A 742 2.53 -16.61 -16.01
CA VAL A 742 3.63 -16.83 -15.08
C VAL A 742 3.29 -16.31 -13.69
N ALA A 743 2.71 -15.12 -13.60
CA ALA A 743 2.24 -14.53 -12.33
C ALA A 743 1.16 -15.41 -11.66
N ASP A 744 0.22 -15.95 -12.43
CA ASP A 744 -0.81 -16.86 -11.92
C ASP A 744 -0.20 -18.16 -11.36
N MET A 745 0.81 -18.72 -12.02
CA MET A 745 1.50 -19.91 -11.52
C MET A 745 2.43 -19.62 -10.32
N LEU A 746 2.98 -18.40 -10.24
CA LEU A 746 3.69 -17.92 -9.06
C LEU A 746 2.73 -17.83 -7.86
N GLY A 747 1.52 -17.31 -8.07
CA GLY A 747 0.42 -17.34 -7.11
C GLY A 747 0.58 -16.41 -5.91
N THR A 748 1.55 -15.49 -5.96
CA THR A 748 1.76 -14.47 -4.93
C THR A 748 0.84 -13.27 -5.14
N LYS A 749 0.57 -12.56 -4.04
CA LYS A 749 -0.37 -11.43 -3.99
C LYS A 749 0.22 -10.19 -3.31
N GLY A 750 -0.48 -9.07 -3.42
CA GLY A 750 -0.18 -7.80 -2.75
C GLY A 750 0.81 -6.92 -3.52
N GLN A 751 1.95 -7.47 -3.97
CA GLN A 751 2.97 -6.67 -4.65
C GLN A 751 3.39 -7.28 -5.99
N ALA A 752 3.64 -6.42 -6.98
CA ALA A 752 4.17 -6.82 -8.28
C ALA A 752 5.23 -5.84 -8.79
N VAL A 753 6.10 -6.33 -9.67
CA VAL A 753 7.03 -5.49 -10.43
C VAL A 753 6.46 -5.27 -11.83
N VAL A 754 6.44 -4.02 -12.30
CA VAL A 754 5.97 -3.65 -13.64
C VAL A 754 7.13 -3.07 -14.45
N VAL A 755 7.37 -3.64 -15.63
CA VAL A 755 8.48 -3.26 -16.52
C VAL A 755 8.03 -3.18 -17.97
N SER A 756 8.83 -2.50 -18.80
CA SER A 756 8.56 -2.44 -20.23
C SER A 756 8.63 -3.82 -20.90
N GLY A 757 7.59 -4.18 -21.65
CA GLY A 757 7.57 -5.35 -22.53
C GLY A 757 8.23 -5.11 -23.89
N ALA A 758 8.77 -3.91 -24.16
CA ALA A 758 9.39 -3.57 -25.44
C ALA A 758 10.92 -3.58 -25.41
N ASN A 759 11.52 -3.20 -24.28
CA ASN A 759 12.96 -3.20 -24.05
C ASN A 759 13.27 -3.78 -22.66
N PHE A 760 14.23 -4.69 -22.57
CA PHE A 760 14.30 -5.64 -21.46
C PHE A 760 15.37 -5.45 -20.37
N PRO A 761 16.22 -4.39 -20.36
CA PRO A 761 17.22 -4.27 -19.30
C PRO A 761 16.58 -4.08 -17.91
N ASP A 762 15.44 -3.39 -17.85
CA ASP A 762 14.74 -3.12 -16.60
C ASP A 762 14.16 -4.41 -15.99
N ALA A 763 13.59 -5.28 -16.82
CA ALA A 763 13.13 -6.60 -16.40
C ALA A 763 14.27 -7.48 -15.86
N ILE A 764 15.45 -7.43 -16.49
CA ILE A 764 16.61 -8.21 -16.07
C ILE A 764 17.20 -7.68 -14.77
N ALA A 765 17.28 -6.34 -14.62
CA ALA A 765 17.70 -5.73 -13.37
C ALA A 765 16.77 -6.13 -12.21
N ALA A 766 15.48 -6.32 -12.51
CA ALA A 766 14.49 -6.72 -11.51
C ALA A 766 14.44 -8.22 -11.19
N ALA A 767 14.97 -9.07 -12.09
CA ALA A 767 14.78 -10.51 -12.05
C ALA A 767 15.15 -11.15 -10.71
N SER A 768 16.27 -10.73 -10.11
CA SER A 768 16.79 -11.34 -8.88
C SER A 768 16.01 -10.94 -7.64
N PHE A 769 15.78 -9.64 -7.43
CA PHE A 769 15.07 -9.17 -6.24
C PHE A 769 13.60 -9.60 -6.29
N ALA A 770 12.95 -9.49 -7.46
CA ALA A 770 11.56 -9.93 -7.63
C ALA A 770 11.42 -11.44 -7.32
N ALA A 771 12.43 -12.24 -7.64
CA ALA A 771 12.43 -13.66 -7.32
C ALA A 771 12.58 -13.95 -5.82
N VAL A 772 13.52 -13.29 -5.15
CA VAL A 772 13.75 -13.45 -3.70
C VAL A 772 12.56 -12.93 -2.89
N GLU A 773 11.94 -11.82 -3.32
CA GLU A 773 10.80 -11.21 -2.64
C GLU A 773 9.45 -11.80 -3.09
N GLY A 774 9.46 -12.69 -4.08
CA GLY A 774 8.27 -13.34 -4.61
C GLY A 774 7.28 -12.40 -5.30
N LYS A 775 7.78 -11.32 -5.90
CA LYS A 775 6.98 -10.41 -6.71
C LYS A 775 6.88 -10.95 -8.14
N PRO A 776 5.67 -11.13 -8.71
CA PRO A 776 5.55 -11.41 -10.13
C PRO A 776 6.07 -10.21 -10.93
N ILE A 777 6.75 -10.48 -12.03
CA ILE A 777 7.15 -9.46 -13.00
C ILE A 777 6.07 -9.43 -14.09
N LEU A 778 5.36 -8.32 -14.19
CA LEU A 778 4.37 -8.04 -15.21
C LEU A 778 4.95 -7.08 -16.25
N LEU A 779 4.52 -7.26 -17.50
CA LEU A 779 5.00 -6.48 -18.63
C LEU A 779 3.97 -5.44 -19.03
N THR A 780 4.41 -4.29 -19.52
CA THR A 780 3.51 -3.26 -20.06
C THR A 780 4.10 -2.58 -21.28
N SER A 781 3.24 -2.03 -22.13
CA SER A 781 3.65 -1.14 -23.20
C SER A 781 4.06 0.22 -22.60
N SER A 782 4.95 0.96 -23.25
CA SER A 782 5.45 2.22 -22.68
C SER A 782 4.33 3.23 -22.40
N GLY A 783 3.35 3.35 -23.30
CA GLY A 783 2.28 4.35 -23.20
C GLY A 783 0.93 3.88 -22.67
N ILE A 784 0.70 2.57 -22.53
CA ILE A 784 -0.62 1.98 -22.26
C ILE A 784 -0.46 0.78 -21.33
N LEU A 785 -1.25 0.72 -20.26
CA LEU A 785 -1.36 -0.48 -19.42
C LEU A 785 -2.13 -1.56 -20.19
N ASN A 786 -1.43 -2.62 -20.59
CA ASN A 786 -2.06 -3.72 -21.32
C ASN A 786 -3.17 -4.37 -20.48
N SER A 787 -4.31 -4.69 -21.10
CA SER A 787 -5.47 -5.30 -20.44
C SER A 787 -5.13 -6.60 -19.69
N GLU A 788 -4.23 -7.39 -20.25
CA GLU A 788 -3.69 -8.63 -19.71
C GLU A 788 -2.98 -8.38 -18.37
N THR A 789 -2.22 -7.30 -18.31
CA THR A 789 -1.49 -6.87 -17.12
C THR A 789 -2.45 -6.30 -16.07
N LEU A 790 -3.43 -5.50 -16.49
CA LEU A 790 -4.49 -5.03 -15.59
C LEU A 790 -5.26 -6.21 -14.97
N LEU A 791 -5.63 -7.21 -15.76
CA LEU A 791 -6.30 -8.42 -15.28
C LEU A 791 -5.41 -9.21 -14.31
N ALA A 792 -4.12 -9.33 -14.58
CA ALA A 792 -3.17 -9.98 -13.67
C ALA A 792 -3.06 -9.23 -12.33
N LEU A 793 -2.99 -7.89 -12.35
CA LEU A 793 -2.97 -7.06 -11.15
C LEU A 793 -4.24 -7.28 -10.31
N LYS A 794 -5.42 -7.28 -10.95
CA LYS A 794 -6.71 -7.56 -10.28
C LYS A 794 -6.74 -8.97 -9.68
N LYS A 795 -6.46 -10.00 -10.47
CA LYS A 795 -6.52 -11.43 -10.06
C LYS A 795 -5.57 -11.77 -8.91
N SER A 796 -4.38 -11.17 -8.90
CA SER A 796 -3.38 -11.35 -7.84
C SER A 796 -3.56 -10.40 -6.67
N SER A 797 -4.68 -9.65 -6.58
CA SER A 797 -4.93 -8.65 -5.53
C SER A 797 -3.71 -7.74 -5.30
N ILE A 798 -3.11 -7.24 -6.37
CA ILE A 798 -1.95 -6.36 -6.27
C ILE A 798 -2.41 -4.99 -5.78
N THR A 799 -1.88 -4.55 -4.64
CA THR A 799 -2.19 -3.30 -3.94
C THR A 799 -1.05 -2.29 -4.05
N ALA A 800 0.15 -2.73 -4.41
CA ALA A 800 1.31 -1.88 -4.66
C ALA A 800 2.17 -2.41 -5.80
N THR A 801 2.79 -1.50 -6.55
CA THR A 801 3.65 -1.86 -7.69
C THR A 801 4.98 -1.16 -7.62
N GLU A 802 6.03 -1.87 -8.03
CA GLU A 802 7.33 -1.27 -8.29
C GLU A 802 7.60 -1.21 -9.78
N VAL A 803 7.79 -0.01 -10.29
CA VAL A 803 7.95 0.26 -11.71
C VAL A 803 9.43 0.47 -11.99
N ILE A 804 10.05 -0.50 -12.66
CA ILE A 804 11.48 -0.43 -13.00
C ILE A 804 11.62 0.10 -14.42
N GLY A 805 12.33 1.23 -14.54
CA GLY A 805 12.53 1.94 -15.79
C GLY A 805 12.14 3.42 -15.73
N GLY A 806 12.76 4.23 -16.60
CA GLY A 806 12.43 5.64 -16.76
C GLY A 806 11.07 5.87 -17.43
N SER A 807 10.63 7.13 -17.50
CA SER A 807 9.34 7.51 -18.11
C SER A 807 9.20 7.14 -19.59
N GLY A 808 10.32 6.99 -20.31
CA GLY A 808 10.29 6.48 -21.69
C GLY A 808 10.03 4.97 -21.80
N ALA A 809 10.33 4.19 -20.75
CA ALA A 809 10.11 2.75 -20.70
C ALA A 809 8.70 2.40 -20.21
N VAL A 810 8.23 3.12 -19.19
CA VAL A 810 6.88 3.08 -18.64
C VAL A 810 6.46 4.52 -18.37
N SER A 811 5.49 5.04 -19.11
CA SER A 811 5.06 6.45 -19.07
C SER A 811 4.35 6.83 -17.77
N GLY A 812 4.09 8.13 -17.61
CA GLY A 812 3.25 8.65 -16.52
C GLY A 812 1.81 8.14 -16.59
N ASN A 813 1.25 7.98 -17.80
CA ASN A 813 -0.10 7.44 -18.01
C ASN A 813 -0.25 6.03 -17.46
N VAL A 814 0.72 5.16 -17.78
CA VAL A 814 0.73 3.80 -17.19
C VAL A 814 0.88 3.87 -15.69
N LEU A 815 1.73 4.78 -15.19
CA LEU A 815 1.94 4.94 -13.76
C LEU A 815 0.63 5.30 -13.03
N SER A 816 -0.17 6.22 -13.55
CA SER A 816 -1.44 6.63 -12.95
C SER A 816 -2.50 5.52 -12.91
N GLU A 817 -2.36 4.47 -13.73
CA GLU A 817 -3.28 3.32 -13.74
C GLU A 817 -2.84 2.18 -12.81
N LEU A 818 -1.61 2.26 -12.26
CA LEU A 818 -1.06 1.20 -11.42
C LEU A 818 -1.40 1.43 -9.94
N PRO A 819 -1.61 0.37 -9.15
CA PRO A 819 -1.88 0.50 -7.72
C PRO A 819 -0.59 0.91 -6.99
N SER A 820 -0.67 2.03 -6.24
CA SER A 820 0.40 2.61 -5.41
C SER A 820 1.81 2.46 -5.99
N PRO A 821 2.10 3.07 -7.15
CA PRO A 821 3.31 2.79 -7.91
C PRO A 821 4.53 3.52 -7.34
N VAL A 822 5.62 2.80 -7.11
CA VAL A 822 6.94 3.36 -6.79
C VAL A 822 7.87 3.15 -7.96
N ARG A 823 8.45 4.21 -8.50
CA ARG A 823 9.35 4.13 -9.66
C ARG A 823 10.82 4.08 -9.25
N ILE A 824 11.55 3.11 -9.80
CA ILE A 824 13.02 3.08 -9.80
C ILE A 824 13.49 3.21 -11.25
N GLY A 825 13.99 4.39 -11.63
CA GLY A 825 14.45 4.68 -12.98
C GLY A 825 15.63 5.63 -13.01
N GLY A 826 16.57 5.40 -13.94
CA GLY A 826 17.73 6.26 -14.18
C GLY A 826 17.74 6.89 -15.56
N ALA A 827 18.74 7.75 -15.81
CA ALA A 827 18.95 8.39 -17.11
C ALA A 827 19.21 7.38 -18.25
N ASP A 828 19.71 6.19 -17.89
CA ASP A 828 19.89 5.06 -18.78
C ASP A 828 19.67 3.74 -18.00
N ARG A 829 19.76 2.62 -18.71
CA ARG A 829 19.60 1.26 -18.17
C ARG A 829 20.62 0.91 -17.06
N TYR A 830 21.81 1.51 -17.09
CA TYR A 830 22.87 1.23 -16.14
C TYR A 830 22.60 1.97 -14.83
N ALA A 831 22.12 3.20 -14.92
CA ALA A 831 21.62 3.97 -13.79
C ALA A 831 20.36 3.35 -13.18
N THR A 832 19.41 2.86 -13.99
CA THR A 832 18.25 2.10 -13.47
C THR A 832 18.70 0.86 -12.72
N SER A 833 19.58 0.03 -13.31
CA SER A 833 20.09 -1.18 -12.65
C SER A 833 20.88 -0.88 -11.37
N ALA A 834 21.61 0.23 -11.32
CA ALA A 834 22.26 0.72 -10.09
C ALA A 834 21.24 1.15 -9.03
N GLY A 835 20.16 1.82 -9.42
CA GLY A 835 19.06 2.19 -8.53
C GLY A 835 18.37 0.97 -7.91
N VAL A 836 18.11 -0.07 -8.72
CA VAL A 836 17.57 -1.35 -8.23
C VAL A 836 18.51 -1.98 -7.20
N LEU A 837 19.82 -2.02 -7.49
CA LEU A 837 20.81 -2.55 -6.56
C LEU A 837 20.91 -1.74 -5.25
N GLN A 838 20.70 -0.42 -5.33
CA GLN A 838 20.73 0.47 -4.17
C GLN A 838 19.51 0.29 -3.25
N GLU A 839 18.32 0.13 -3.83
CA GLU A 839 17.07 -0.06 -3.09
C GLU A 839 16.98 -1.47 -2.50
N HIS A 840 17.23 -2.49 -3.32
CA HIS A 840 17.04 -3.89 -2.98
C HIS A 840 18.35 -4.55 -2.51
N LYS A 841 18.95 -4.04 -1.43
CA LYS A 841 20.23 -4.56 -0.94
C LYS A 841 20.13 -6.01 -0.48
N THR A 842 21.12 -6.80 -0.86
CA THR A 842 21.19 -8.22 -0.53
C THR A 842 22.40 -8.55 0.34
N ALA A 843 22.24 -9.59 1.16
CA ALA A 843 23.30 -10.04 2.07
C ALA A 843 24.24 -11.08 1.44
N GLY A 844 23.89 -11.67 0.29
CA GLY A 844 24.73 -12.64 -0.43
C GLY A 844 26.13 -12.11 -0.75
N GLN A 845 27.14 -12.98 -0.68
CA GLN A 845 28.56 -12.63 -0.77
C GLN A 845 29.00 -12.27 -2.19
N VAL A 846 28.27 -12.75 -3.20
CA VAL A 846 28.65 -12.61 -4.62
C VAL A 846 27.80 -11.55 -5.29
N LEU A 847 28.38 -10.54 -5.92
CA LEU A 847 27.69 -9.63 -6.83
C LEU A 847 27.88 -10.10 -8.28
N TYR A 848 26.79 -10.32 -9.00
CA TYR A 848 26.85 -10.70 -10.41
C TYR A 848 26.77 -9.46 -11.29
N ILE A 849 27.56 -9.44 -12.36
CA ILE A 849 27.55 -8.36 -13.34
C ILE A 849 27.32 -8.95 -14.73
N ALA A 850 26.57 -8.24 -15.57
CA ALA A 850 26.34 -8.67 -16.94
C ALA A 850 26.27 -7.47 -17.89
N THR A 851 26.42 -7.74 -19.18
CA THR A 851 26.24 -6.71 -20.21
C THR A 851 24.83 -6.13 -20.15
N GLY A 852 24.72 -4.80 -20.22
CA GLY A 852 23.46 -4.12 -20.47
C GLY A 852 23.02 -4.12 -21.94
N MET A 853 23.60 -4.97 -22.79
CA MET A 853 23.34 -5.07 -24.22
C MET A 853 23.20 -6.54 -24.63
N ASN A 854 22.12 -6.89 -25.38
CA ASN A 854 21.83 -8.23 -25.90
C ASN A 854 22.04 -9.35 -24.86
N PHE A 855 20.98 -9.71 -24.15
CA PHE A 855 21.06 -10.16 -22.75
C PHE A 855 20.69 -11.63 -22.43
N PRO A 856 20.85 -12.62 -23.33
CA PRO A 856 20.45 -13.99 -23.00
C PRO A 856 21.26 -14.56 -21.81
N ASP A 857 22.51 -14.10 -21.65
CA ASP A 857 23.37 -14.48 -20.51
C ASP A 857 22.87 -13.85 -19.20
N ALA A 858 22.42 -12.59 -19.23
CA ALA A 858 21.93 -11.88 -18.05
C ALA A 858 20.55 -12.40 -17.60
N LEU A 859 19.70 -12.82 -18.54
CA LEU A 859 18.40 -13.45 -18.25
C LEU A 859 18.55 -14.68 -17.35
N THR A 860 19.46 -15.57 -17.69
CA THR A 860 19.76 -16.78 -16.90
C THR A 860 20.65 -16.45 -15.70
N GLY A 861 21.49 -15.42 -15.77
CA GLY A 861 22.24 -14.89 -14.63
C GLY A 861 21.37 -14.36 -13.50
N GLY A 862 20.16 -13.84 -13.80
CA GLY A 862 19.22 -13.35 -12.79
C GLY A 862 18.79 -14.42 -11.79
N ILE A 863 18.56 -15.67 -12.25
CA ILE A 863 18.21 -16.78 -11.34
C ILE A 863 19.42 -17.22 -10.50
N LEU A 864 20.64 -17.22 -11.07
CA LEU A 864 21.86 -17.47 -10.31
C LEU A 864 22.05 -16.43 -9.20
N ALA A 865 21.81 -15.15 -9.51
CA ALA A 865 21.85 -14.08 -8.54
C ALA A 865 20.81 -14.27 -7.42
N ALA A 866 19.55 -14.60 -7.77
CA ALA A 866 18.51 -14.89 -6.79
C ALA A 866 18.87 -16.08 -5.88
N THR A 867 19.33 -17.20 -6.45
CA THR A 867 19.77 -18.38 -5.70
C THR A 867 20.99 -18.08 -4.81
N GLY A 868 21.83 -17.13 -5.20
CA GLY A 868 22.92 -16.60 -4.37
C GLY A 868 22.51 -15.50 -3.39
N SER A 869 21.19 -15.32 -3.14
CA SER A 869 20.61 -14.23 -2.35
C SER A 869 21.30 -12.90 -2.67
N SER A 870 21.39 -12.60 -3.97
CA SER A 870 22.12 -11.47 -4.53
C SER A 870 21.40 -10.82 -5.71
N ASN A 871 22.00 -9.80 -6.28
CA ASN A 871 21.50 -9.06 -7.43
C ASN A 871 22.44 -9.13 -8.63
N ILE A 872 21.89 -8.76 -9.78
CA ILE A 872 22.62 -8.59 -11.03
C ILE A 872 22.73 -7.10 -11.39
N LEU A 873 23.95 -6.62 -11.58
CA LEU A 873 24.23 -5.26 -12.03
C LEU A 873 24.54 -5.26 -13.53
N LEU A 874 23.76 -4.49 -14.30
CA LEU A 874 24.02 -4.28 -15.72
C LEU A 874 25.13 -3.25 -15.90
N VAL A 875 26.12 -3.57 -16.73
CA VAL A 875 27.29 -2.71 -16.98
C VAL A 875 27.54 -2.52 -18.48
N SER A 876 28.11 -1.39 -18.85
CA SER A 876 28.47 -1.10 -20.25
C SER A 876 29.75 -1.83 -20.65
N GLN A 877 29.87 -2.15 -21.94
CA GLN A 877 31.12 -2.64 -22.53
C GLN A 877 32.25 -1.61 -22.43
N SER A 878 31.90 -0.32 -22.34
CA SER A 878 32.85 0.79 -22.23
C SER A 878 33.35 1.05 -20.80
N GLY A 879 32.85 0.32 -19.79
CA GLY A 879 33.18 0.52 -18.38
C GLY A 879 32.01 0.97 -17.51
N LEU A 880 32.30 1.22 -16.24
CA LEU A 880 31.35 1.64 -15.22
C LEU A 880 30.99 3.12 -15.34
N SER A 881 29.71 3.44 -15.16
CA SER A 881 29.28 4.83 -15.03
C SER A 881 29.79 5.43 -13.71
N ALA A 882 29.83 6.76 -13.60
CA ALA A 882 30.24 7.44 -12.37
C ALA A 882 29.35 7.06 -11.18
N SER A 883 28.03 6.95 -11.37
CA SER A 883 27.09 6.52 -10.32
C SER A 883 27.33 5.08 -9.88
N GLN A 884 27.64 4.18 -10.81
CA GLN A 884 28.00 2.80 -10.49
C GLN A 884 29.29 2.70 -9.68
N LYS A 885 30.31 3.51 -9.99
CA LYS A 885 31.56 3.55 -9.21
C LYS A 885 31.32 3.95 -7.76
N VAL A 886 30.48 4.96 -7.55
CA VAL A 886 30.10 5.44 -6.21
C VAL A 886 29.33 4.35 -5.47
N LEU A 887 28.29 3.78 -6.08
CA LEU A 887 27.50 2.70 -5.47
C LEU A 887 28.37 1.51 -5.09
N LEU A 888 29.21 1.04 -6.01
CA LEU A 888 30.04 -0.14 -5.80
C LEU A 888 31.08 0.05 -4.69
N SER A 889 31.41 1.28 -4.29
CA SER A 889 32.28 1.51 -3.13
C SER A 889 31.72 0.93 -1.82
N SER A 890 30.39 0.81 -1.69
CA SER A 890 29.73 0.16 -0.54
C SER A 890 29.69 -1.37 -0.65
N TYR A 891 30.17 -1.95 -1.75
CA TYR A 891 30.22 -3.40 -1.99
C TYR A 891 31.63 -3.97 -1.82
N LYS A 892 32.58 -3.20 -1.28
CA LYS A 892 33.92 -3.68 -0.95
C LYS A 892 33.85 -4.91 -0.05
N GLY A 893 34.64 -5.93 -0.40
CA GLY A 893 34.64 -7.23 0.29
C GLY A 893 33.60 -8.23 -0.22
N LYS A 894 32.77 -7.87 -1.21
CA LYS A 894 31.96 -8.83 -1.99
C LYS A 894 32.83 -9.44 -3.11
N THR A 895 32.53 -10.67 -3.48
CA THR A 895 33.12 -11.30 -4.67
C THR A 895 32.34 -10.84 -5.89
N VAL A 896 33.00 -10.39 -6.96
CA VAL A 896 32.31 -10.01 -8.21
C VAL A 896 32.50 -11.10 -9.28
N ILE A 897 31.42 -11.44 -9.98
CA ILE A 897 31.45 -12.44 -11.06
C ILE A 897 30.80 -11.89 -12.32
N ALA A 898 31.55 -11.90 -13.42
CA ALA A 898 31.07 -11.61 -14.75
C ALA A 898 30.25 -12.75 -15.34
N ILE A 899 29.07 -12.42 -15.84
CA ILE A 899 28.23 -13.32 -16.63
C ILE A 899 28.35 -12.96 -18.11
N GLY A 900 28.69 -13.96 -18.93
CA GLY A 900 28.86 -13.84 -20.38
C GLY A 900 30.32 -13.73 -20.83
N GLY A 901 30.53 -13.97 -22.14
CA GLY A 901 31.86 -14.00 -22.74
C GLY A 901 32.56 -12.63 -22.79
N ALA A 902 33.87 -12.62 -23.05
CA ALA A 902 34.69 -11.40 -23.10
C ALA A 902 34.23 -10.38 -24.16
N LYS A 903 33.51 -10.81 -25.20
CA LYS A 903 32.89 -9.90 -26.19
C LYS A 903 31.70 -9.14 -25.60
N ALA A 904 30.89 -9.82 -24.77
CA ALA A 904 29.72 -9.23 -24.13
C ALA A 904 30.16 -8.32 -22.98
N LEU A 905 31.13 -8.78 -22.19
CA LEU A 905 31.64 -8.06 -21.03
C LEU A 905 33.19 -8.10 -21.02
N PRO A 906 33.87 -7.07 -21.56
CA PRO A 906 35.32 -7.06 -21.72
C PRO A 906 36.10 -7.15 -20.40
N SER A 907 37.30 -7.74 -20.44
CA SER A 907 38.20 -7.84 -19.27
C SER A 907 38.66 -6.48 -18.72
N THR A 908 38.55 -5.41 -19.51
CA THR A 908 38.81 -4.03 -19.06
C THR A 908 37.81 -3.60 -17.98
N VAL A 909 36.54 -4.01 -18.07
CA VAL A 909 35.53 -3.74 -17.04
C VAL A 909 35.88 -4.46 -15.73
N LEU A 910 36.33 -5.71 -15.81
CA LEU A 910 36.83 -6.45 -14.64
C LEU A 910 38.08 -5.80 -14.03
N THR A 911 38.95 -5.26 -14.87
CA THR A 911 40.14 -4.53 -14.41
C THR A 911 39.74 -3.25 -13.67
N GLU A 912 38.74 -2.52 -14.16
CA GLU A 912 38.19 -1.34 -13.49
C GLU A 912 37.58 -1.69 -12.13
N MET A 913 36.89 -2.83 -12.01
CA MET A 913 36.35 -3.31 -10.72
C MET A 913 37.45 -3.72 -9.73
N ARG A 914 38.55 -4.34 -10.19
CA ARG A 914 39.74 -4.57 -9.35
C ARG A 914 40.33 -3.27 -8.82
N GLN A 915 40.39 -2.23 -9.65
CA GLN A 915 40.90 -0.91 -9.22
C GLN A 915 40.02 -0.24 -8.16
N LEU A 916 38.72 -0.58 -8.10
CA LEU A 916 37.81 -0.14 -7.04
C LEU A 916 37.93 -0.96 -5.74
N GLY A 917 38.73 -2.04 -5.74
CA GLY A 917 38.92 -2.95 -4.60
C GLY A 917 37.77 -3.93 -4.39
N LEU A 918 37.12 -4.37 -5.48
CA LEU A 918 35.97 -5.27 -5.46
C LEU A 918 36.29 -6.70 -5.94
N LEU A 919 37.51 -6.91 -6.44
CA LEU A 919 37.98 -8.14 -7.08
C LEU A 919 39.41 -8.45 -6.66
#